data_AF-A0A7R9KHP5-F1
#
_entry.id   AF-A0A7R9KHP5-F1
#
_cell.length_a   1.000
_cell.length_b   1.000
_cell.length_c   1.000
_cell.angle_alpha   90.00
_cell.angle_beta   90.00
_cell.angle_gamma   90.00
#
_symmetry.space_group_name_H-M   'P 1'
#
loop_
_entity.id
_entity.type
_entity.pdbx_description
1 polymer ?
#
loop_
_entity_poly.entity_id
_entity_poly.type
_entity_poly.pdbx_seq_one_letter_code
_entity_poly.pdbx_strand_id
1 'polypeptide(L)'
;MASVAEWRAEWCLSAMYSMRPHLCDVSLVTDDNQRVVAHRVVLASTLQYFNAMFVGTNGGQYVESGLYEIHIKNIEGRALHEIVKWCYTGSVATTADNVQQLMSAAKMLDCCHIVAICGQFIESQLHPENALGVYGFAELLGCHELQEFAINYIYNNFRLIATQSEEFMQLTAERVSQIISSDLVDTGDGGEQVVLNALMAWILYDRCDRMKFLSSLIQHIRFPRFSQESLVRIEDEYPLIKSDATCKDLLIEAMKYHLCKGRLTTAMVANNERFRVRTPLGRPKCMIVVGGQAPKAISSCEYYNFDTDQWADLGCNLPSNRCRAGLAVLNGIVYAIGGFNGSLRVGTVDYFDPKSNMWNSCTSMEARRSTLGVGVLHDMIYAVGGFDGSIGLQSAEVFNPLTKTWQFICPMSTRRSSVGVATLNDGLYAVGGYDGASRQCLSSVEFYNPVSNAWTLITEMSQRRSGAGVGVLDGRLYAIGGHDGPAVRKSVECYDPKTNSWYQCSDMIIARRNAGVVAKDGLLYVIGGDDGQSNLASVEVYNPKFNSWSLLPLNMSKGRSYAGVAIVYKNWRVTLIPDDTEDMWHLYNLIREGDYLRATTFRKVTVESATGTTASNRVKITITISVETIEYDTQGLMLRVKGKNVTENQYVKMGQYHTLDIDQNRKCTLTKAHWDSVALERLDLACDPTQSADLGAVVMNEGIAHVCLVTSSMTLVRAKLDVNIPRKRKGFCSQHEKAMQKFFDTVIAAIVRHMNFDVIKCVLLASPGFVKDQFYDYMCQQAVKMDIKQITENKAKFVLCHASSGFKHSLKEVLADPLLQSRLADTKAASEVKALQSFYTMLQTEPAKAFYGINHVEKANECQAIDLLLISDKLFRSPKPDDRRRYVRLVDSVRENGGEVRLFSSLHVSGEQLDQLTGVAAILRFPMQDLEDEPYEDDDSSSD
;
A
#
# COMPACT_ATOMS: atom_id res chain seq x y z
N MET A 1 14.06 4.63 -36.00
CA MET A 1 14.95 3.95 -36.96
C MET A 1 16.33 4.50 -36.71
N ALA A 2 17.28 3.66 -36.32
CA ALA A 2 18.69 4.03 -36.32
C ALA A 2 19.10 4.41 -37.75
N SER A 3 19.86 5.49 -37.93
CA SER A 3 20.33 5.90 -39.26
C SER A 3 21.20 4.79 -39.90
N VAL A 4 21.27 4.71 -41.24
CA VAL A 4 22.15 3.73 -41.93
C VAL A 4 23.63 3.84 -41.45
N ALA A 5 24.02 5.02 -40.98
CA ALA A 5 25.31 5.27 -40.34
C ALA A 5 25.47 4.56 -38.98
N GLU A 6 24.44 4.57 -38.13
CA GLU A 6 24.43 3.86 -36.83
C GLU A 6 24.60 2.35 -37.01
N TRP A 7 23.86 1.75 -37.97
CA TRP A 7 23.98 0.31 -38.25
C TRP A 7 25.38 -0.09 -38.71
N ARG A 8 26.01 0.72 -39.56
CA ARG A 8 27.38 0.47 -40.03
C ARG A 8 28.40 0.59 -38.89
N ALA A 9 28.23 1.58 -38.01
CA ALA A 9 29.11 1.76 -36.86
C ALA A 9 29.00 0.60 -35.86
N GLU A 10 27.78 0.15 -35.56
CA GLU A 10 27.51 -0.99 -34.68
C GLU A 10 28.12 -2.29 -35.23
N TRP A 11 27.97 -2.53 -36.54
CA TRP A 11 28.58 -3.69 -37.19
C TRP A 11 30.11 -3.65 -37.15
N CYS A 12 30.73 -2.49 -37.42
CA CYS A 12 32.18 -2.33 -37.36
C CYS A 12 32.73 -2.57 -35.95
N LEU A 13 32.10 -2.02 -34.92
CA LEU A 13 32.53 -2.20 -33.52
C LEU A 13 32.33 -3.66 -33.05
N SER A 14 31.24 -4.31 -33.45
CA SER A 14 30.98 -5.73 -33.16
C SER A 14 32.01 -6.65 -33.84
N ALA A 15 32.40 -6.34 -35.08
CA ALA A 15 33.49 -7.04 -35.77
C ALA A 15 34.83 -6.84 -35.04
N MET A 16 35.14 -5.61 -34.60
CA MET A 16 36.35 -5.32 -33.80
C MET A 16 36.37 -6.08 -32.47
N TYR A 17 35.23 -6.22 -31.80
CA TYR A 17 35.11 -7.01 -30.57
C TYR A 17 35.49 -8.49 -30.78
N SER A 18 35.09 -9.07 -31.91
CA SER A 18 35.40 -10.45 -32.28
C SER A 18 36.89 -10.65 -32.64
N MET A 19 37.56 -9.59 -33.11
CA MET A 19 38.97 -9.61 -33.52
C MET A 19 39.96 -9.39 -32.35
N ARG A 20 39.47 -9.10 -31.13
CA ARG A 20 40.30 -8.80 -29.96
C ARG A 20 41.45 -9.81 -29.67
N PRO A 21 41.29 -11.13 -29.87
CA PRO A 21 42.40 -12.07 -29.60
C PRO A 21 43.61 -11.92 -30.53
N HIS A 22 43.51 -11.16 -31.63
CA HIS A 22 44.53 -11.15 -32.70
C HIS A 22 45.09 -9.76 -33.04
N LEU A 23 44.32 -8.67 -32.84
CA LEU A 23 44.65 -7.32 -33.33
C LEU A 23 44.63 -6.22 -32.26
N CYS A 24 44.65 -6.58 -30.98
CA CYS A 24 44.65 -5.61 -29.87
C CYS A 24 46.02 -4.96 -29.62
N ASP A 25 46.00 -3.67 -29.26
CA ASP A 25 47.16 -2.82 -29.00
C ASP A 25 47.35 -2.49 -27.50
N VAL A 26 46.49 -3.04 -26.63
CA VAL A 26 46.63 -2.97 -25.17
C VAL A 26 46.02 -4.20 -24.48
N SER A 27 46.64 -4.60 -23.36
CA SER A 27 46.15 -5.62 -22.43
C SER A 27 46.01 -5.03 -21.03
N LEU A 28 44.79 -5.04 -20.49
CA LEU A 28 44.49 -4.60 -19.14
C LEU A 28 44.55 -5.80 -18.19
N VAL A 29 45.35 -5.70 -17.13
CA VAL A 29 45.53 -6.76 -16.13
C VAL A 29 44.93 -6.29 -14.81
N THR A 30 43.97 -7.03 -14.28
CA THR A 30 43.34 -6.77 -12.98
C THR A 30 44.05 -7.51 -11.85
N ASP A 31 43.75 -7.14 -10.60
CA ASP A 31 44.42 -7.70 -9.41
C ASP A 31 44.14 -9.21 -9.21
N ASP A 32 43.04 -9.73 -9.77
CA ASP A 32 42.69 -11.16 -9.83
C ASP A 32 43.43 -11.92 -10.96
N ASN A 33 44.44 -11.31 -11.57
CA ASN A 33 45.23 -11.82 -12.71
C ASN A 33 44.42 -12.12 -13.98
N GLN A 34 43.21 -11.56 -14.12
CA GLN A 34 42.48 -11.62 -15.39
C GLN A 34 43.08 -10.65 -16.40
N ARG A 35 43.17 -11.09 -17.65
CA ARG A 35 43.72 -10.30 -18.77
C ARG A 35 42.61 -9.97 -19.75
N VAL A 36 42.36 -8.67 -19.94
CA VAL A 36 41.36 -8.15 -20.87
C VAL A 36 42.07 -7.37 -21.99
N VAL A 37 42.13 -7.98 -23.18
CA VAL A 37 42.69 -7.33 -24.38
C VAL A 37 41.67 -6.39 -25.03
N ALA A 38 42.12 -5.23 -25.49
CA ALA A 38 41.27 -4.20 -26.08
C ALA A 38 42.03 -3.34 -27.11
N HIS A 39 41.30 -2.43 -27.76
CA HIS A 39 41.87 -1.42 -28.66
C HIS A 39 41.86 -0.05 -27.96
N ARG A 40 43.02 0.60 -27.84
CA ARG A 40 43.21 1.90 -27.18
C ARG A 40 42.25 2.97 -27.70
N VAL A 41 42.07 3.02 -29.02
CA VAL A 41 41.19 3.99 -29.67
C VAL A 41 39.72 3.82 -29.28
N VAL A 42 39.26 2.59 -29.07
CA VAL A 42 37.86 2.30 -28.69
C VAL A 42 37.63 2.62 -27.22
N LEU A 43 38.58 2.29 -26.35
CA LEU A 43 38.49 2.64 -24.93
C LEU A 43 38.57 4.16 -24.72
N ALA A 44 39.49 4.86 -25.41
CA ALA A 44 39.64 6.31 -25.30
C ALA A 44 38.47 7.09 -25.92
N SER A 45 37.78 6.54 -26.93
CA SER A 45 36.62 7.21 -27.52
C SER A 45 35.36 7.07 -26.67
N THR A 46 35.30 6.06 -25.80
CA THR A 46 34.11 5.73 -24.99
C THR A 46 34.24 6.08 -23.51
N LEU A 47 35.45 6.03 -22.95
CA LEU A 47 35.72 6.24 -21.53
C LEU A 47 36.75 7.35 -21.33
N GLN A 48 36.36 8.39 -20.60
CA GLN A 48 37.21 9.55 -20.34
C GLN A 48 38.47 9.19 -19.54
N TYR A 49 38.37 8.22 -18.64
CA TYR A 49 39.51 7.66 -17.91
C TYR A 49 40.64 7.19 -18.83
N PHE A 50 40.31 6.35 -19.83
CA PHE A 50 41.31 5.84 -20.77
C PHE A 50 41.74 6.90 -21.78
N ASN A 51 40.86 7.85 -22.13
CA ASN A 51 41.25 8.99 -22.96
C ASN A 51 42.37 9.81 -22.30
N ALA A 52 42.19 10.18 -21.02
CA ALA A 52 43.19 10.90 -20.25
C ALA A 52 44.49 10.10 -20.11
N MET A 53 44.40 8.78 -19.89
CA MET A 53 45.57 7.90 -19.77
C MET A 53 46.37 7.78 -21.07
N PHE A 54 45.70 7.62 -22.23
CA PHE A 54 46.37 7.34 -23.50
C PHE A 54 46.79 8.61 -24.25
N VAL A 55 46.04 9.70 -24.13
CA VAL A 55 46.28 10.95 -24.87
C VAL A 55 47.01 12.00 -24.02
N GLY A 56 46.86 11.95 -22.69
CA GLY A 56 47.42 12.92 -21.75
C GLY A 56 46.61 14.22 -21.68
N THR A 57 46.62 14.88 -20.52
CA THR A 57 46.03 16.21 -20.34
C THR A 57 47.15 17.23 -20.11
N ASN A 58 47.15 18.33 -20.88
CA ASN A 58 48.07 19.48 -20.71
C ASN A 58 49.59 19.15 -20.73
N GLY A 59 50.05 18.35 -21.68
CA GLY A 59 51.49 18.19 -21.97
C GLY A 59 52.27 17.23 -21.05
N GLY A 60 51.62 16.57 -20.08
CA GLY A 60 52.17 15.44 -19.35
C GLY A 60 51.78 14.11 -20.01
N GLN A 61 52.75 13.32 -20.47
CA GLN A 61 52.52 11.94 -20.90
C GLN A 61 52.58 11.01 -19.70
N TYR A 62 51.52 10.24 -19.45
CA TYR A 62 51.53 9.13 -18.50
C TYR A 62 52.43 8.00 -19.01
N VAL A 63 53.15 7.32 -18.13
CA VAL A 63 54.11 6.25 -18.51
C VAL A 63 53.36 5.08 -19.16
N GLU A 64 52.13 4.85 -18.72
CA GLU A 64 51.18 3.85 -19.20
C GLU A 64 50.78 4.06 -20.67
N SER A 65 50.93 5.28 -21.20
CA SER A 65 50.63 5.59 -22.60
C SER A 65 51.50 4.78 -23.58
N GLY A 66 52.72 4.39 -23.18
CA GLY A 66 53.64 3.58 -24.00
C GLY A 66 53.66 2.08 -23.70
N LEU A 67 52.90 1.60 -22.70
CA LEU A 67 52.95 0.19 -22.25
C LEU A 67 51.90 -0.68 -22.96
N TYR A 68 52.30 -1.89 -23.38
CA TYR A 68 51.32 -2.86 -23.91
C TYR A 68 50.46 -3.48 -22.79
N GLU A 69 51.04 -3.76 -21.63
CA GLU A 69 50.34 -4.27 -20.44
C GLU A 69 50.17 -3.17 -19.40
N ILE A 70 48.93 -2.93 -18.98
CA ILE A 70 48.56 -1.92 -17.99
C ILE A 70 47.83 -2.59 -16.83
N HIS A 71 48.34 -2.40 -15.61
CA HIS A 71 47.72 -2.92 -14.40
C HIS A 71 46.63 -1.97 -13.89
N ILE A 72 45.38 -2.43 -13.86
CA ILE A 72 44.24 -1.70 -13.32
C ILE A 72 43.92 -2.24 -11.94
N LYS A 73 44.21 -1.43 -10.92
CA LYS A 73 43.99 -1.78 -9.51
C LYS A 73 42.54 -1.57 -9.09
N ASN A 74 42.09 -2.32 -8.09
CA ASN A 74 40.77 -2.20 -7.45
C ASN A 74 39.56 -2.46 -8.37
N ILE A 75 39.75 -3.17 -9.48
CA ILE A 75 38.66 -3.63 -10.36
C ILE A 75 38.77 -5.15 -10.54
N GLU A 76 37.64 -5.84 -10.40
CA GLU A 76 37.53 -7.26 -10.71
C GLU A 76 37.53 -7.51 -12.22
N GLY A 77 38.22 -8.56 -12.68
CA GLY A 77 38.38 -8.87 -14.10
C GLY A 77 37.07 -9.07 -14.84
N ARG A 78 36.06 -9.67 -14.19
CA ARG A 78 34.72 -9.90 -14.77
C ARG A 78 34.00 -8.58 -15.05
N ALA A 79 34.03 -7.65 -14.11
CA ALA A 79 33.42 -6.33 -14.26
C ALA A 79 34.11 -5.53 -15.37
N LEU A 80 35.45 -5.54 -15.40
CA LEU A 80 36.22 -4.90 -16.46
C LEU A 80 35.88 -5.48 -17.84
N HIS A 81 35.74 -6.80 -17.94
CA HIS A 81 35.38 -7.45 -19.20
C HIS A 81 34.04 -6.98 -19.75
N GLU A 82 33.00 -6.87 -18.91
CA GLU A 82 31.68 -6.40 -19.33
C GLU A 82 31.69 -4.90 -19.69
N ILE A 83 32.46 -4.07 -18.99
CA ILE A 83 32.63 -2.65 -19.36
C ILE A 83 33.34 -2.52 -20.72
N VAL A 84 34.43 -3.27 -20.93
CA VAL A 84 35.14 -3.28 -22.21
C VAL A 84 34.22 -3.77 -23.32
N LYS A 85 33.44 -4.84 -23.09
CA LYS A 85 32.43 -5.32 -24.04
C LYS A 85 31.39 -4.27 -24.36
N TRP A 86 30.89 -3.54 -23.36
CA TRP A 86 29.96 -2.43 -23.55
C TRP A 86 30.55 -1.33 -24.45
N CYS A 87 31.85 -1.01 -24.36
CA CYS A 87 32.50 -0.06 -25.27
C CYS A 87 32.40 -0.47 -26.76
N TYR A 88 32.25 -1.77 -27.06
CA TYR A 88 32.07 -2.25 -28.44
C TYR A 88 30.61 -2.49 -28.81
N THR A 89 29.79 -3.00 -27.89
CA THR A 89 28.44 -3.50 -28.20
C THR A 89 27.32 -2.55 -27.77
N GLY A 90 27.63 -1.50 -26.98
CA GLY A 90 26.65 -0.59 -26.39
C GLY A 90 25.67 -1.25 -25.41
N SER A 91 25.88 -2.53 -25.06
CA SER A 91 24.96 -3.35 -24.27
C SER A 91 25.69 -4.05 -23.13
N VAL A 92 25.09 -4.00 -21.95
CA VAL A 92 25.60 -4.62 -20.72
C VAL A 92 24.47 -5.39 -20.04
N ALA A 93 24.76 -6.59 -19.55
CA ALA A 93 23.79 -7.41 -18.83
C ALA A 93 23.98 -7.22 -17.32
N THR A 94 22.98 -6.64 -16.65
CA THR A 94 22.96 -6.47 -15.18
C THR A 94 22.16 -7.60 -14.52
N THR A 95 22.77 -8.27 -13.54
CA THR A 95 22.19 -9.32 -12.70
C THR A 95 22.45 -9.02 -11.23
N ALA A 96 21.74 -9.68 -10.31
CA ALA A 96 21.96 -9.52 -8.87
C ALA A 96 23.41 -9.83 -8.45
N ASP A 97 24.03 -10.83 -9.09
CA ASP A 97 25.38 -11.26 -8.76
C ASP A 97 26.50 -10.33 -9.25
N ASN A 98 26.25 -9.52 -10.29
CA ASN A 98 27.28 -8.71 -10.94
C ASN A 98 27.13 -7.20 -10.74
N VAL A 99 25.95 -6.71 -10.34
CA VAL A 99 25.63 -5.28 -10.40
C VAL A 99 26.49 -4.43 -9.48
N GLN A 100 26.85 -4.93 -8.30
CA GLN A 100 27.67 -4.19 -7.33
C GLN A 100 29.11 -4.02 -7.84
N GLN A 101 29.74 -5.10 -8.32
CA GLN A 101 31.11 -5.06 -8.83
C GLN A 101 31.18 -4.27 -10.14
N LEU A 102 30.17 -4.44 -11.01
CA LEU A 102 30.05 -3.69 -12.26
C LEU A 102 29.87 -2.19 -12.01
N MET A 103 28.99 -1.79 -11.09
CA MET A 103 28.80 -0.37 -10.75
C MET A 103 30.06 0.24 -10.15
N SER A 104 30.74 -0.48 -9.24
CA SER A 104 31.99 -0.01 -8.61
C SER A 104 33.08 0.22 -9.66
N ALA A 105 33.27 -0.74 -10.58
CA ALA A 105 34.23 -0.61 -11.68
C ALA A 105 33.85 0.51 -12.65
N ALA A 106 32.57 0.63 -13.01
CA ALA A 106 32.08 1.68 -13.90
C ALA A 106 32.29 3.07 -13.30
N LYS A 107 32.04 3.24 -12.00
CA LYS A 107 32.29 4.50 -11.30
C LYS A 107 33.78 4.85 -11.28
N MET A 108 34.64 3.87 -11.04
CA MET A 108 36.09 4.08 -11.03
C MET A 108 36.66 4.45 -12.40
N LEU A 109 36.08 3.91 -13.48
CA LEU A 109 36.42 4.24 -14.87
C LEU A 109 35.66 5.45 -15.44
N ASP A 110 34.91 6.16 -14.58
CA ASP A 110 34.08 7.33 -14.93
C ASP A 110 33.07 7.07 -16.07
N CYS A 111 32.46 5.88 -16.07
CA CYS A 111 31.43 5.48 -17.02
C CYS A 111 30.02 5.79 -16.48
N CYS A 112 29.55 7.03 -16.66
CA CYS A 112 28.26 7.48 -16.14
C CYS A 112 27.05 6.67 -16.69
N HIS A 113 27.12 6.17 -17.93
CA HIS A 113 26.05 5.40 -18.55
C HIS A 113 25.82 4.04 -17.88
N ILE A 114 26.90 3.27 -17.62
CA ILE A 114 26.77 1.98 -16.93
C ILE A 114 26.34 2.20 -15.48
N VAL A 115 26.86 3.25 -14.81
CA VAL A 115 26.41 3.61 -13.45
C VAL A 115 24.91 3.90 -13.43
N ALA A 116 24.36 4.63 -14.41
CA ALA A 116 22.93 4.87 -14.51
C ALA A 116 22.11 3.59 -14.75
N ILE A 117 22.58 2.69 -15.63
CA ILE A 117 21.91 1.40 -15.90
C ILE A 117 21.89 0.53 -14.64
N CYS A 118 23.03 0.40 -13.96
CA CYS A 118 23.12 -0.34 -12.70
C CYS A 118 22.26 0.30 -11.60
N GLY A 119 22.19 1.64 -11.55
CA GLY A 119 21.35 2.38 -10.59
C GLY A 119 19.88 2.05 -10.78
N GLN A 120 19.38 2.13 -12.01
CA GLN A 120 17.99 1.77 -12.34
C GLN A 120 17.67 0.31 -12.01
N PHE A 121 18.62 -0.60 -12.22
CA PHE A 121 18.46 -2.01 -11.83
C PHE A 121 18.32 -2.14 -10.31
N ILE A 122 19.21 -1.52 -9.52
CA ILE A 122 19.17 -1.55 -8.05
C ILE A 122 17.88 -0.92 -7.52
N GLU A 123 17.45 0.22 -8.06
CA GLU A 123 16.18 0.86 -7.70
C GLU A 123 14.97 -0.06 -7.93
N SER A 124 15.02 -0.90 -8.97
CA SER A 124 13.95 -1.84 -9.27
C SER A 124 13.87 -3.03 -8.30
N GLN A 125 14.96 -3.34 -7.60
CA GLN A 125 15.14 -4.49 -6.71
C GLN A 125 15.23 -4.10 -5.21
N LEU A 126 14.88 -2.86 -4.88
CA LEU A 126 14.98 -2.35 -3.53
C LEU A 126 13.86 -2.94 -2.63
N HIS A 127 14.28 -3.54 -1.51
CA HIS A 127 13.44 -4.28 -0.56
C HIS A 127 13.75 -3.82 0.87
N PRO A 128 12.83 -3.90 1.85
CA PRO A 128 13.10 -3.51 3.23
C PRO A 128 14.33 -4.19 3.86
N GLU A 129 14.64 -5.41 3.44
CA GLU A 129 15.80 -6.16 3.94
C GLU A 129 17.14 -5.63 3.43
N ASN A 130 17.22 -5.13 2.18
CA ASN A 130 18.47 -4.73 1.52
C ASN A 130 18.65 -3.20 1.43
N ALA A 131 17.64 -2.42 1.81
CA ALA A 131 17.63 -0.97 1.61
C ALA A 131 18.77 -0.25 2.35
N LEU A 132 19.11 -0.70 3.56
CA LEU A 132 20.20 -0.13 4.37
C LEU A 132 21.56 -0.42 3.74
N GLY A 133 21.81 -1.65 3.31
CA GLY A 133 23.00 -2.05 2.56
C GLY A 133 23.15 -1.29 1.24
N VAL A 134 22.08 -1.15 0.47
CA VAL A 134 22.08 -0.36 -0.79
C VAL A 134 22.40 1.10 -0.54
N TYR A 135 21.84 1.70 0.51
CA TYR A 135 22.15 3.08 0.89
C TYR A 135 23.62 3.25 1.27
N GLY A 136 24.18 2.34 2.08
CA GLY A 136 25.61 2.36 2.44
C GLY A 136 26.52 2.15 1.23
N PHE A 137 26.14 1.28 0.31
CA PHE A 137 26.85 1.06 -0.95
C PHE A 137 26.83 2.31 -1.86
N ALA A 138 25.69 2.97 -2.00
CA ALA A 138 25.56 4.20 -2.78
C ALA A 138 26.39 5.35 -2.19
N GLU A 139 26.44 5.47 -0.86
CA GLU A 139 27.27 6.44 -0.15
C GLU A 139 28.77 6.17 -0.38
N LEU A 140 29.21 4.91 -0.28
CA LEU A 140 30.59 4.50 -0.52
C LEU A 140 31.08 4.87 -1.94
N LEU A 141 30.21 4.72 -2.95
CA LEU A 141 30.53 5.07 -4.34
C LEU A 141 30.33 6.55 -4.68
N GLY A 142 29.77 7.36 -3.78
CA GLY A 142 29.42 8.76 -4.06
C GLY A 142 28.32 8.90 -5.12
N CYS A 143 27.39 7.95 -5.18
CA CYS A 143 26.25 7.96 -6.09
C CYS A 143 25.06 8.68 -5.44
N HIS A 144 25.06 10.01 -5.49
CA HIS A 144 24.07 10.84 -4.78
C HIS A 144 22.61 10.58 -5.19
N GLU A 145 22.32 10.36 -6.48
CA GLU A 145 20.95 10.07 -6.94
C GLU A 145 20.39 8.77 -6.34
N LEU A 146 21.17 7.68 -6.40
CA LEU A 146 20.80 6.40 -5.81
C LEU A 146 20.73 6.47 -4.28
N GLN A 147 21.65 7.21 -3.66
CA GLN A 147 21.67 7.44 -2.23
C GLN A 147 20.41 8.17 -1.76
N GLU A 148 20.00 9.23 -2.45
CA GLU A 148 18.77 9.99 -2.17
C GLU A 148 17.52 9.12 -2.37
N PHE A 149 17.49 8.30 -3.42
CA PHE A 149 16.40 7.35 -3.64
C PHE A 149 16.31 6.31 -2.52
N ALA A 150 17.43 5.71 -2.14
CA ALA A 150 17.49 4.69 -1.10
C ALA A 150 17.10 5.23 0.28
N ILE A 151 17.56 6.43 0.66
CA ILE A 151 17.18 7.02 1.96
C ILE A 151 15.70 7.40 2.01
N ASN A 152 15.13 7.90 0.91
CA ASN A 152 13.70 8.16 0.82
C ASN A 152 12.88 6.87 0.93
N TYR A 153 13.36 5.77 0.35
CA TYR A 153 12.74 4.46 0.53
C TYR A 153 12.81 3.99 1.98
N ILE A 154 13.98 4.14 2.63
CA ILE A 154 14.17 3.78 4.05
C ILE A 154 13.18 4.56 4.92
N TYR A 155 13.04 5.86 4.69
CA TYR A 155 12.11 6.69 5.44
C TYR A 155 10.65 6.24 5.27
N ASN A 156 10.23 5.92 4.04
CA ASN A 156 8.86 5.49 3.76
C ASN A 156 8.53 4.08 4.26
N ASN A 157 9.52 3.20 4.39
CA ASN A 157 9.34 1.81 4.82
C ASN A 157 9.95 1.54 6.20
N PHE A 158 10.24 2.61 6.98
CA PHE A 158 10.97 2.52 8.24
C PHE A 158 10.38 1.49 9.21
N ARG A 159 9.04 1.43 9.31
CA ARG A 159 8.35 0.46 10.15
C ARG A 159 8.75 -0.98 9.84
N LEU A 160 8.71 -1.37 8.56
CA LEU A 160 9.06 -2.72 8.12
C LEU A 160 10.54 -2.99 8.36
N ILE A 161 11.40 -2.05 7.95
CA ILE A 161 12.86 -2.17 8.11
C ILE A 161 13.24 -2.35 9.58
N ALA A 162 12.70 -1.53 10.48
CA ALA A 162 12.99 -1.61 11.91
C ALA A 162 12.55 -2.93 12.56
N THR A 163 11.52 -3.60 12.01
CA THR A 163 11.00 -4.85 12.56
C THR A 163 11.56 -6.11 11.90
N GLN A 164 11.89 -6.06 10.61
CA GLN A 164 12.20 -7.24 9.79
C GLN A 164 13.67 -7.30 9.37
N SER A 165 14.36 -6.15 9.23
CA SER A 165 15.74 -6.13 8.72
C SER A 165 16.74 -6.37 9.85
N GLU A 166 17.53 -7.45 9.73
CA GLU A 166 18.68 -7.68 10.61
C GLU A 166 19.77 -6.60 10.45
N GLU A 167 19.90 -6.01 9.25
CA GLU A 167 20.87 -4.94 8.97
C GLU A 167 20.62 -3.71 9.86
N PHE A 168 19.35 -3.44 10.22
CA PHE A 168 19.01 -2.36 11.14
C PHE A 168 19.65 -2.57 12.52
N MET A 169 19.66 -3.80 13.03
CA MET A 169 20.26 -4.14 14.32
C MET A 169 21.79 -4.02 14.31
N GLN A 170 22.42 -4.05 13.13
CA GLN A 170 23.86 -3.94 12.95
C GLN A 170 24.35 -2.50 12.73
N LEU A 171 23.44 -1.52 12.58
CA LEU A 171 23.79 -0.12 12.37
C LEU A 171 24.59 0.47 13.53
N THR A 172 25.45 1.46 13.23
CA THR A 172 26.13 2.27 14.24
C THR A 172 25.18 3.26 14.90
N ALA A 173 25.51 3.72 16.10
CA ALA A 173 24.71 4.72 16.82
C ALA A 173 24.51 6.00 15.98
N GLU A 174 25.54 6.46 15.27
CA GLU A 174 25.46 7.65 14.41
C GLU A 174 24.44 7.46 13.27
N ARG A 175 24.40 6.28 12.64
CA ARG A 175 23.46 6.02 11.54
C ARG A 175 22.03 5.89 12.04
N VAL A 176 21.83 5.21 13.18
CA VAL A 176 20.52 5.16 13.84
C VAL A 176 20.04 6.58 14.15
N SER A 177 20.91 7.42 14.73
CA SER A 177 20.64 8.84 15.02
C SER A 177 20.22 9.60 13.76
N GLN A 178 20.93 9.43 12.65
CA GLN A 178 20.62 10.08 11.38
C GLN A 178 19.21 9.70 10.89
N ILE A 179 18.84 8.41 10.96
CA ILE A 179 17.55 7.95 10.49
C ILE A 179 16.43 8.47 11.40
N ILE A 180 16.52 8.23 12.72
CA ILE A 180 15.45 8.56 13.67
C ILE A 180 15.28 10.07 13.90
N SER A 181 16.29 10.89 13.64
CA SER A 181 16.19 12.36 13.76
C SER A 181 15.38 13.00 12.63
N SER A 182 15.32 12.36 11.47
CA SER A 182 14.70 12.91 10.26
C SER A 182 13.20 13.14 10.38
N ASP A 183 12.73 14.31 9.97
CA ASP A 183 11.30 14.63 9.81
C ASP A 183 10.59 13.73 8.78
N LEU A 184 11.34 13.05 7.92
CA LEU A 184 10.81 12.32 6.77
C LEU A 184 10.44 10.87 7.11
N VAL A 185 10.77 10.38 8.30
CA VAL A 185 10.45 9.00 8.71
C VAL A 185 8.94 8.80 8.75
N ASP A 186 8.48 7.75 8.07
CA ASP A 186 7.10 7.32 8.05
C ASP A 186 6.81 6.37 9.21
N THR A 187 6.04 6.88 10.16
CA THR A 187 5.61 6.11 11.34
C THR A 187 4.26 5.41 11.14
N GLY A 188 3.61 5.59 9.98
CA GLY A 188 2.25 5.11 9.74
C GLY A 188 1.26 5.53 10.85
N ASP A 189 0.29 4.66 11.15
CA ASP A 189 -0.72 4.90 12.20
C ASP A 189 -0.16 4.78 13.62
N GLY A 190 1.02 4.16 13.80
CA GLY A 190 1.63 3.91 15.11
C GLY A 190 2.31 5.13 15.73
N GLY A 191 2.49 6.21 14.96
CA GLY A 191 3.12 7.44 15.44
C GLY A 191 4.53 7.24 16.00
N GLU A 192 4.95 8.11 16.91
CA GLU A 192 6.31 8.05 17.49
C GLU A 192 6.60 6.77 18.29
N GLN A 193 5.58 5.99 18.68
CA GLN A 193 5.78 4.70 19.33
C GLN A 193 6.61 3.75 18.47
N VAL A 194 6.44 3.79 17.15
CA VAL A 194 7.22 2.94 16.23
C VAL A 194 8.71 3.25 16.32
N VAL A 195 9.08 4.53 16.40
CA VAL A 195 10.48 4.97 16.50
C VAL A 195 11.07 4.61 17.86
N LEU A 196 10.28 4.76 18.93
CA LEU A 196 10.68 4.33 20.27
C LEU A 196 10.93 2.82 20.34
N ASN A 197 10.01 2.01 19.81
CA ASN A 197 10.14 0.55 19.80
C ASN A 197 11.37 0.12 19.00
N ALA A 198 11.61 0.73 17.84
CA ALA A 198 12.78 0.47 17.02
C ALA A 198 14.09 0.79 17.76
N LEU A 199 14.17 1.96 18.41
CA LEU A 199 15.33 2.35 19.20
C LEU A 199 15.57 1.40 20.37
N MET A 200 14.50 1.05 21.11
CA MET A 200 14.61 0.14 22.25
C MET A 200 15.02 -1.26 21.81
N ALA A 201 14.50 -1.78 20.69
CA ALA A 201 14.94 -3.05 20.14
C ALA A 201 16.43 -3.03 19.76
N TRP A 202 16.91 -1.95 19.12
CA TRP A 202 18.32 -1.79 18.78
C TRP A 202 19.23 -1.71 20.02
N ILE A 203 18.81 -1.03 21.09
CA ILE A 203 19.57 -0.95 22.34
C ILE A 203 19.59 -2.30 23.06
N LEU A 204 18.45 -3.00 23.10
CA LEU A 204 18.33 -4.28 23.80
C LEU A 204 19.09 -5.41 23.09
N TYR A 205 19.31 -5.30 21.77
CA TYR A 205 20.11 -6.26 20.99
C TYR A 205 21.54 -6.40 21.51
N ASP A 206 22.17 -5.30 21.93
CA ASP A 206 23.50 -5.31 22.58
C ASP A 206 23.54 -4.29 23.73
N ARG A 207 22.92 -4.70 24.84
CA ARG A 207 22.72 -3.85 26.00
C ARG A 207 24.03 -3.36 26.63
N CYS A 208 25.09 -4.16 26.62
CA CYS A 208 26.32 -3.81 27.33
C CYS A 208 27.02 -2.62 26.68
N ASP A 209 27.14 -2.62 25.35
CA ASP A 209 27.87 -1.58 24.63
C ASP A 209 26.99 -0.41 24.18
N ARG A 210 25.67 -0.62 23.98
CA ARG A 210 24.79 0.40 23.41
C ARG A 210 24.12 1.31 24.44
N MET A 211 24.06 0.91 25.70
CA MET A 211 23.46 1.71 26.78
C MET A 211 24.10 3.10 26.92
N LYS A 212 25.38 3.25 26.59
CA LYS A 212 26.08 4.55 26.60
C LYS A 212 25.53 5.57 25.59
N PHE A 213 24.81 5.11 24.56
CA PHE A 213 24.22 5.95 23.52
C PHE A 213 22.73 6.24 23.74
N LEU A 214 22.10 5.64 24.77
CA LEU A 214 20.67 5.81 25.04
C LEU A 214 20.30 7.29 25.16
N SER A 215 21.02 8.04 25.99
CA SER A 215 20.76 9.46 26.24
C SER A 215 20.89 10.34 24.98
N SER A 216 21.85 10.02 24.10
CA SER A 216 22.04 10.74 22.83
C SER A 216 21.05 10.38 21.74
N LEU A 217 20.49 9.16 21.76
CA LEU A 217 19.55 8.72 20.72
C LEU A 217 18.10 9.03 21.09
N ILE A 218 17.75 8.88 22.36
CA ILE A 218 16.37 9.06 22.82
C ILE A 218 15.87 10.50 22.71
N GLN A 219 16.77 11.49 22.66
CA GLN A 219 16.43 12.91 22.40
C GLN A 219 15.80 13.15 21.02
N HIS A 220 15.96 12.21 20.08
CA HIS A 220 15.33 12.28 18.76
C HIS A 220 13.90 11.72 18.74
N ILE A 221 13.45 11.10 19.84
CA ILE A 221 12.07 10.67 20.03
C ILE A 221 11.22 11.88 20.41
N ARG A 222 10.10 12.07 19.71
CA ARG A 222 9.21 13.21 19.92
C ARG A 222 8.16 12.90 20.98
N PHE A 223 8.60 12.70 22.23
CA PHE A 223 7.71 12.42 23.38
C PHE A 223 6.47 13.33 23.48
N PRO A 224 6.54 14.65 23.19
CA PRO A 224 5.37 15.55 23.14
C PRO A 224 4.25 15.16 22.16
N ARG A 225 4.52 14.20 21.25
CA ARG A 225 3.55 13.67 20.28
C ARG A 225 2.86 12.39 20.75
N PHE A 226 3.26 11.83 21.89
CA PHE A 226 2.53 10.72 22.52
C PHE A 226 1.28 11.25 23.21
N SER A 227 0.29 10.37 23.41
CA SER A 227 -0.83 10.72 24.29
C SER A 227 -0.36 10.79 25.74
N GLN A 228 -1.08 11.55 26.59
CA GLN A 228 -0.78 11.58 28.03
C GLN A 228 -0.82 10.18 28.65
N GLU A 229 -1.76 9.32 28.21
CA GLU A 229 -1.87 7.94 28.68
C GLU A 229 -0.66 7.09 28.25
N SER A 230 -0.24 7.22 26.98
CA SER A 230 0.94 6.52 26.47
C SER A 230 2.21 6.92 27.20
N LEU A 231 2.40 8.20 27.51
CA LEU A 231 3.57 8.69 28.25
C LEU A 231 3.72 8.05 29.63
N VAL A 232 2.59 7.83 30.33
CA VAL A 232 2.60 7.14 31.62
C VAL A 232 2.96 5.66 31.45
N ARG A 233 2.41 4.99 30.43
CA ARG A 233 2.69 3.57 30.16
C ARG A 233 4.14 3.31 29.74
N ILE A 234 4.80 4.26 29.07
CA ILE A 234 6.21 4.11 28.63
C ILE A 234 7.14 3.86 29.81
N GLU A 235 6.87 4.47 30.98
CA GLU A 235 7.67 4.24 32.19
C GLU A 235 7.58 2.81 32.71
N ASP A 236 6.42 2.17 32.55
CA ASP A 236 6.17 0.79 32.96
C ASP A 236 6.74 -0.22 31.94
N GLU A 237 6.60 0.08 30.65
CA GLU A 237 7.01 -0.80 29.55
C GLU A 237 8.54 -0.86 29.39
N TYR A 238 9.24 0.25 29.64
CA TYR A 238 10.70 0.34 29.49
C TYR A 238 11.40 0.84 30.77
N PRO A 239 11.68 -0.05 31.75
CA PRO A 239 12.30 0.32 33.02
C PRO A 239 13.66 1.03 32.88
N LEU A 240 14.36 0.85 31.76
CA LEU A 240 15.65 1.49 31.45
C LEU A 240 15.52 3.02 31.32
N ILE A 241 14.37 3.51 30.85
CA ILE A 241 14.07 4.94 30.70
C ILE A 241 13.98 5.62 32.09
N LYS A 242 13.62 4.85 33.13
CA LYS A 242 13.50 5.33 34.52
C LYS A 242 14.84 5.54 35.22
N SER A 243 15.92 4.92 34.76
CA SER A 243 17.24 5.07 35.38
C SER A 243 18.03 6.27 34.86
N ASP A 244 17.78 6.69 33.62
CA ASP A 244 18.54 7.73 32.94
C ASP A 244 17.96 9.14 33.20
N ALA A 245 18.82 10.11 33.45
CA ALA A 245 18.41 11.48 33.80
C ALA A 245 17.86 12.25 32.59
N THR A 246 18.50 12.11 31.42
CA THR A 246 18.08 12.77 30.18
C THR A 246 16.70 12.30 29.74
N CYS A 247 16.44 10.99 29.87
CA CYS A 247 15.13 10.40 29.59
C CYS A 247 14.02 11.03 30.46
N LYS A 248 14.28 11.21 31.76
CA LYS A 248 13.33 11.88 32.67
C LYS A 248 13.10 13.32 32.29
N ASP A 249 14.14 14.07 31.95
CA ASP A 249 14.00 15.46 31.55
C ASP A 249 13.15 15.61 30.28
N LEU A 250 13.29 14.69 29.32
CA LEU A 250 12.47 14.64 28.10
C LEU A 250 11.01 14.25 28.36
N LEU A 251 10.76 13.29 29.27
CA LEU A 251 9.39 12.96 29.68
C LEU A 251 8.76 14.13 30.45
N ILE A 252 9.52 14.80 31.31
CA ILE A 252 9.09 16.03 31.99
C ILE A 252 8.82 17.15 30.97
N GLU A 253 9.65 17.29 29.92
CA GLU A 253 9.40 18.23 28.81
C GLU A 253 8.09 17.90 28.11
N ALA A 254 7.82 16.62 27.81
CA ALA A 254 6.57 16.19 27.20
C ALA A 254 5.36 16.43 28.10
N MET A 255 5.45 16.08 29.39
CA MET A 255 4.40 16.37 30.37
C MET A 255 4.16 17.87 30.52
N LYS A 256 5.23 18.69 30.56
CA LYS A 256 5.14 20.15 30.54
C LYS A 256 4.51 20.66 29.24
N TYR A 257 4.85 20.07 28.10
CA TYR A 257 4.22 20.42 26.83
C TYR A 257 2.71 20.17 26.88
N HIS A 258 2.27 19.01 27.37
CA HIS A 258 0.83 18.74 27.52
C HIS A 258 0.16 19.64 28.57
N LEU A 259 0.86 20.00 29.64
CA LEU A 259 0.36 20.90 30.69
C LEU A 259 0.28 22.36 30.22
N CYS A 260 1.21 22.78 29.37
CA CYS A 260 1.36 24.15 28.88
C CYS A 260 0.87 24.35 27.45
N LYS A 261 0.27 23.33 26.82
CA LYS A 261 -0.07 23.30 25.38
C LYS A 261 -0.80 24.56 24.91
N GLY A 262 -1.77 25.06 25.67
CA GLY A 262 -2.49 26.31 25.34
C GLY A 262 -1.79 27.63 25.71
N ARG A 263 -0.52 27.61 26.11
CA ARG A 263 0.32 28.80 26.39
C ARG A 263 1.56 28.88 25.49
N LEU A 264 1.85 27.83 24.70
CA LEU A 264 3.00 27.78 23.80
C LEU A 264 2.65 28.51 22.49
N THR A 265 3.56 29.36 22.00
CA THR A 265 3.39 30.05 20.70
C THR A 265 3.86 29.14 19.56
N THR A 266 3.32 29.19 18.31
CA THR A 266 3.92 28.31 17.26
C THR A 266 5.33 28.69 16.90
N ALA A 267 5.84 29.86 17.27
CA ALA A 267 7.27 30.13 17.15
C ALA A 267 8.09 29.18 18.04
N MET A 268 7.64 28.93 19.27
CA MET A 268 8.26 27.97 20.18
C MET A 268 8.04 26.52 19.73
N VAL A 269 6.87 26.19 19.17
CA VAL A 269 6.55 24.85 18.65
C VAL A 269 7.28 24.55 17.33
N ALA A 270 7.41 25.53 16.44
CA ALA A 270 8.10 25.37 15.16
C ALA A 270 9.62 25.39 15.32
N ASN A 271 10.15 26.13 16.30
CA ASN A 271 11.59 26.16 16.59
C ASN A 271 12.06 24.93 17.38
N ASN A 272 11.16 24.17 18.01
CA ASN A 272 11.52 22.92 18.69
C ASN A 272 11.17 21.72 17.81
N GLU A 273 12.20 21.09 17.24
CA GLU A 273 12.07 19.93 16.36
C GLU A 273 11.24 18.80 16.99
N ARG A 274 11.31 18.62 18.32
CA ARG A 274 10.56 17.59 19.05
C ARG A 274 9.05 17.82 19.13
N PHE A 275 8.56 19.03 18.83
CA PHE A 275 7.11 19.31 18.89
C PHE A 275 6.44 19.16 17.53
N ARG A 276 7.24 19.04 16.46
CA ARG A 276 6.75 18.90 15.07
C ARG A 276 6.32 17.48 14.75
N VAL A 277 5.26 17.36 13.94
CA VAL A 277 4.83 16.07 13.37
C VAL A 277 5.77 15.69 12.22
N ARG A 278 6.12 14.41 12.11
CA ARG A 278 6.89 13.88 10.97
C ARG A 278 6.07 13.96 9.68
N THR A 279 6.71 14.31 8.59
CA THR A 279 6.12 14.51 7.27
C THR A 279 6.87 13.68 6.24
N PRO A 280 6.53 12.39 6.05
CA PRO A 280 7.20 11.54 5.08
C PRO A 280 7.01 12.03 3.64
N LEU A 281 8.08 11.87 2.84
CA LEU A 281 8.14 12.27 1.43
C LEU A 281 7.59 11.17 0.53
N GLY A 282 6.77 11.52 -0.47
CA GLY A 282 6.45 10.59 -1.56
C GLY A 282 5.29 9.63 -1.31
N ARG A 283 4.58 9.69 -0.17
CA ARG A 283 3.20 9.16 -0.14
C ARG A 283 2.32 10.05 -1.01
N PRO A 284 1.68 9.53 -2.06
CA PRO A 284 0.88 10.34 -2.97
C PRO A 284 -0.25 10.98 -2.17
N LYS A 285 -0.18 12.29 -1.98
CA LYS A 285 -1.30 13.07 -1.43
C LYS A 285 -2.20 13.47 -2.58
N CYS A 286 -3.47 13.64 -2.31
CA CYS A 286 -4.41 14.26 -3.22
C CYS A 286 -5.21 15.32 -2.50
N MET A 287 -5.75 16.24 -3.29
CA MET A 287 -6.68 17.25 -2.80
C MET A 287 -8.09 16.79 -3.13
N ILE A 288 -8.88 16.49 -2.12
CA ILE A 288 -10.28 16.09 -2.28
C ILE A 288 -11.18 17.30 -2.18
N VAL A 289 -12.25 17.30 -2.97
CA VAL A 289 -13.30 18.31 -2.98
C VAL A 289 -14.64 17.61 -2.79
N VAL A 290 -15.31 17.94 -1.70
CA VAL A 290 -16.47 17.21 -1.18
C VAL A 290 -17.71 18.08 -1.23
N GLY A 291 -18.74 17.60 -1.94
CA GLY A 291 -20.06 18.25 -2.01
C GLY A 291 -19.99 19.68 -2.56
N GLY A 292 -20.82 20.56 -2.01
CA GLY A 292 -20.90 21.97 -2.40
C GLY A 292 -22.18 22.32 -3.14
N GLN A 293 -22.21 23.48 -3.78
CA GLN A 293 -23.39 24.04 -4.44
C GLN A 293 -23.12 24.28 -5.92
N ALA A 294 -23.91 23.66 -6.81
CA ALA A 294 -23.83 23.81 -8.26
C ALA A 294 -25.13 23.39 -9.01
N PRO A 295 -26.16 24.25 -9.16
CA PRO A 295 -26.52 25.43 -8.37
C PRO A 295 -27.27 25.07 -7.07
N LYS A 296 -27.71 23.81 -6.93
CA LYS A 296 -28.26 23.21 -5.70
C LYS A 296 -27.17 22.44 -4.95
N ALA A 297 -27.47 21.98 -3.74
CA ALA A 297 -26.55 21.11 -2.99
C ALA A 297 -26.29 19.80 -3.77
N ILE A 298 -25.03 19.37 -3.82
CA ILE A 298 -24.60 18.14 -4.50
C ILE A 298 -23.89 17.22 -3.51
N SER A 299 -23.91 15.91 -3.78
CA SER A 299 -23.17 14.89 -3.01
C SER A 299 -21.82 14.51 -3.65
N SER A 300 -21.52 15.02 -4.85
CA SER A 300 -20.38 14.54 -5.63
C SER A 300 -19.05 14.89 -5.01
N CYS A 301 -18.13 13.93 -5.03
CA CYS A 301 -16.76 14.09 -4.55
C CYS A 301 -15.76 13.88 -5.69
N GLU A 302 -14.85 14.83 -5.86
CA GLU A 302 -13.77 14.77 -6.85
C GLU A 302 -12.43 14.88 -6.11
N TYR A 303 -11.35 14.42 -6.73
CA TYR A 303 -10.01 14.64 -6.21
C TYR A 303 -9.05 15.05 -7.32
N TYR A 304 -8.07 15.86 -6.94
CA TYR A 304 -6.97 16.26 -7.78
C TYR A 304 -5.72 15.50 -7.37
N ASN A 305 -5.13 14.81 -8.34
CA ASN A 305 -3.90 14.05 -8.17
C ASN A 305 -2.69 14.93 -8.49
N PHE A 306 -1.91 15.26 -7.47
CA PHE A 306 -0.72 16.09 -7.63
C PHE A 306 0.38 15.42 -8.48
N ASP A 307 0.43 14.09 -8.53
CA ASP A 307 1.47 13.38 -9.28
C ASP A 307 1.22 13.41 -10.80
N THR A 308 -0.06 13.41 -11.19
CA THR A 308 -0.45 13.36 -12.61
C THR A 308 -0.95 14.70 -13.11
N ASP A 309 -1.17 15.67 -12.23
CA ASP A 309 -1.83 16.94 -12.53
C ASP A 309 -3.18 16.71 -13.23
N GLN A 310 -4.04 15.87 -12.63
CA GLN A 310 -5.35 15.51 -13.21
C GLN A 310 -6.44 15.47 -12.13
N TRP A 311 -7.64 15.87 -12.54
CA TRP A 311 -8.87 15.65 -11.77
C TRP A 311 -9.47 14.28 -12.08
N ALA A 312 -10.00 13.63 -11.06
CA ALA A 312 -10.75 12.39 -11.19
C ALA A 312 -11.92 12.36 -10.20
N ASP A 313 -12.97 11.61 -10.55
CA ASP A 313 -14.05 11.30 -9.64
C ASP A 313 -13.53 10.38 -8.51
N LEU A 314 -13.96 10.61 -7.27
CA LEU A 314 -13.54 9.79 -6.13
C LEU A 314 -14.18 8.39 -6.14
N GLY A 315 -15.27 8.20 -6.90
CA GLY A 315 -16.04 6.95 -6.96
C GLY A 315 -16.96 6.72 -5.77
N CYS A 316 -16.82 7.50 -4.70
CA CYS A 316 -17.68 7.47 -3.53
C CYS A 316 -18.22 8.89 -3.23
N ASN A 317 -19.55 9.00 -3.20
CA ASN A 317 -20.23 10.27 -2.96
C ASN A 317 -20.71 10.34 -1.51
N LEU A 318 -20.99 11.56 -1.05
CA LEU A 318 -21.63 11.75 0.25
C LEU A 318 -22.96 11.00 0.33
N PRO A 319 -23.35 10.46 1.49
CA PRO A 319 -24.61 9.73 1.67
C PRO A 319 -25.85 10.56 1.32
N SER A 320 -25.76 11.89 1.43
CA SER A 320 -26.80 12.83 1.02
C SER A 320 -26.17 14.06 0.35
N ASN A 321 -26.95 14.77 -0.47
CA ASN A 321 -26.54 16.07 -1.01
C ASN A 321 -26.17 16.99 0.15
N ARG A 322 -25.04 17.70 0.07
CA ARG A 322 -24.57 18.54 1.17
C ARG A 322 -23.76 19.72 0.66
N CYS A 323 -24.15 20.92 1.07
CA CYS A 323 -23.35 22.13 0.87
C CYS A 323 -23.26 22.94 2.17
N ARG A 324 -22.37 23.94 2.21
CA ARG A 324 -22.20 24.83 3.39
C ARG A 324 -21.81 24.07 4.65
N ALA A 325 -21.22 22.89 4.49
CA ALA A 325 -20.67 22.07 5.55
C ALA A 325 -19.22 22.48 5.80
N GLY A 326 -18.74 22.24 7.01
CA GLY A 326 -17.31 22.29 7.30
C GLY A 326 -16.65 20.96 6.98
N LEU A 327 -15.38 20.99 6.58
CA LEU A 327 -14.58 19.79 6.36
C LEU A 327 -13.36 19.82 7.26
N ALA A 328 -13.08 18.71 7.94
CA ALA A 328 -11.90 18.54 8.79
C ALA A 328 -11.18 17.25 8.43
N VAL A 329 -9.85 17.22 8.62
CA VAL A 329 -9.07 15.99 8.55
C VAL A 329 -8.49 15.71 9.92
N LEU A 330 -8.83 14.55 10.48
CA LEU A 330 -8.33 14.09 11.77
C LEU A 330 -7.90 12.62 11.64
N ASN A 331 -6.66 12.33 12.00
CA ASN A 331 -6.08 10.98 11.92
C ASN A 331 -6.24 10.30 10.53
N GLY A 332 -6.09 11.09 9.46
CA GLY A 332 -6.24 10.62 8.09
C GLY A 332 -7.70 10.42 7.63
N ILE A 333 -8.68 10.60 8.50
CA ILE A 333 -10.11 10.52 8.20
C ILE A 333 -10.66 11.93 7.94
N VAL A 334 -11.57 12.05 6.97
CA VAL A 334 -12.15 13.32 6.54
C VAL A 334 -13.58 13.44 7.08
N TYR A 335 -13.88 14.45 7.87
CA TYR A 335 -15.21 14.66 8.44
C TYR A 335 -15.94 15.79 7.73
N ALA A 336 -17.11 15.50 7.15
CA ALA A 336 -18.08 16.46 6.66
C ALA A 336 -19.11 16.76 7.76
N ILE A 337 -19.11 18.00 8.26
CA ILE A 337 -19.82 18.37 9.49
C ILE A 337 -20.90 19.42 9.17
N GLY A 338 -22.13 19.09 9.54
CA GLY A 338 -23.30 19.94 9.34
C GLY A 338 -23.59 20.24 7.87
N GLY A 339 -24.15 21.42 7.62
CA GLY A 339 -24.43 21.96 6.30
C GLY A 339 -25.91 22.06 5.98
N PHE A 340 -26.20 22.06 4.68
CA PHE A 340 -27.54 22.12 4.11
C PHE A 340 -27.71 21.00 3.09
N ASN A 341 -28.74 20.18 3.27
CA ASN A 341 -28.96 18.99 2.44
C ASN A 341 -29.87 19.22 1.21
N GLY A 342 -30.19 20.48 0.90
CA GLY A 342 -31.16 20.85 -0.12
C GLY A 342 -32.55 21.19 0.45
N SER A 343 -32.87 20.70 1.65
CA SER A 343 -34.15 20.94 2.32
C SER A 343 -33.98 21.58 3.70
N LEU A 344 -33.11 21.05 4.55
CA LEU A 344 -32.93 21.46 5.95
C LEU A 344 -31.47 21.75 6.28
N ARG A 345 -31.27 22.64 7.27
CA ARG A 345 -29.98 22.78 7.95
C ARG A 345 -29.80 21.58 8.88
N VAL A 346 -28.68 20.89 8.78
CA VAL A 346 -28.44 19.63 9.48
C VAL A 346 -27.31 19.76 10.51
N GLY A 347 -27.38 18.95 11.56
CA GLY A 347 -26.29 18.72 12.51
C GLY A 347 -25.50 17.44 12.23
N THR A 348 -25.86 16.72 11.17
CA THR A 348 -25.30 15.41 10.85
C THR A 348 -23.82 15.48 10.47
N VAL A 349 -23.08 14.45 10.85
CA VAL A 349 -21.65 14.32 10.56
C VAL A 349 -21.45 13.01 9.81
N ASP A 350 -20.86 13.10 8.62
CA ASP A 350 -20.39 11.92 7.90
C ASP A 350 -18.86 12.00 7.83
N TYR A 351 -18.18 10.86 7.87
CA TYR A 351 -16.74 10.78 7.69
C TYR A 351 -16.36 9.87 6.54
N PHE A 352 -15.31 10.24 5.82
CA PHE A 352 -14.71 9.48 4.75
C PHE A 352 -13.39 8.89 5.22
N ASP A 353 -13.28 7.58 5.11
CA ASP A 353 -12.04 6.85 5.34
C ASP A 353 -11.33 6.58 4.00
N PRO A 354 -10.17 7.21 3.74
CA PRO A 354 -9.41 7.00 2.50
C PRO A 354 -8.88 5.58 2.31
N LYS A 355 -8.77 4.77 3.38
CA LYS A 355 -8.30 3.37 3.28
C LYS A 355 -9.39 2.50 2.65
N SER A 356 -10.60 2.54 3.19
CA SER A 356 -11.76 1.81 2.67
C SER A 356 -12.41 2.47 1.43
N ASN A 357 -12.11 3.74 1.17
CA ASN A 357 -12.78 4.59 0.18
C ASN A 357 -14.29 4.72 0.41
N MET A 358 -14.71 4.86 1.68
CA MET A 358 -16.11 4.85 2.11
C MET A 358 -16.49 6.06 2.93
N TRP A 359 -17.73 6.52 2.73
CA TRP A 359 -18.41 7.43 3.64
C TRP A 359 -19.24 6.65 4.66
N ASN A 360 -19.10 7.03 5.93
CA ASN A 360 -19.82 6.45 7.07
C ASN A 360 -20.43 7.58 7.90
N SER A 361 -21.53 7.31 8.61
CA SER A 361 -22.15 8.29 9.49
C SER A 361 -21.51 8.28 10.89
N CYS A 362 -21.49 9.44 11.53
CA CYS A 362 -20.96 9.67 12.88
C CYS A 362 -22.01 10.33 13.77
N THR A 363 -21.70 10.46 15.06
CA THR A 363 -22.51 11.19 16.02
C THR A 363 -22.76 12.62 15.52
N SER A 364 -24.04 13.01 15.52
CA SER A 364 -24.46 14.35 15.11
C SER A 364 -24.13 15.39 16.18
N MET A 365 -23.93 16.65 15.75
CA MET A 365 -23.79 17.79 16.65
C MET A 365 -25.07 18.04 17.45
N GLU A 366 -24.94 18.73 18.60
CA GLU A 366 -26.07 19.13 19.43
C GLU A 366 -26.91 20.21 18.73
N ALA A 367 -26.26 21.16 18.05
CA ALA A 367 -26.93 22.15 17.24
C ALA A 367 -26.80 21.87 15.73
N ARG A 368 -27.88 22.12 14.98
CA ARG A 368 -27.84 22.17 13.51
C ARG A 368 -27.08 23.41 13.04
N ARG A 369 -26.12 23.24 12.13
CA ARG A 369 -25.22 24.34 11.69
C ARG A 369 -24.95 24.25 10.20
N SER A 370 -25.19 25.34 9.48
CA SER A 370 -24.68 25.55 8.11
C SER A 370 -23.81 26.78 8.04
N THR A 371 -22.94 26.90 7.03
CA THR A 371 -21.98 28.02 6.90
C THR A 371 -21.11 28.21 8.15
N LEU A 372 -20.88 27.13 8.88
CA LEU A 372 -19.97 27.05 10.00
C LEU A 372 -18.52 27.00 9.52
N GLY A 373 -17.60 27.37 10.39
CA GLY A 373 -16.19 27.04 10.23
C GLY A 373 -15.85 25.82 11.08
N VAL A 374 -14.90 25.02 10.60
CA VAL A 374 -14.42 23.84 11.32
C VAL A 374 -12.90 23.88 11.39
N GLY A 375 -12.35 23.51 12.55
CA GLY A 375 -10.91 23.35 12.75
C GLY A 375 -10.60 22.13 13.59
N VAL A 376 -9.38 21.61 13.45
CA VAL A 376 -8.87 20.50 14.28
C VAL A 376 -7.82 21.06 15.21
N LEU A 377 -7.98 20.80 16.51
CA LEU A 377 -7.06 21.26 17.55
C LEU A 377 -6.97 20.17 18.62
N HIS A 378 -5.76 19.79 18.99
CA HIS A 378 -5.50 18.77 20.03
C HIS A 378 -6.27 17.45 19.81
N ASP A 379 -6.26 16.96 18.57
CA ASP A 379 -6.92 15.71 18.16
C ASP A 379 -8.45 15.69 18.36
N MET A 380 -9.04 16.88 18.46
CA MET A 380 -10.48 17.11 18.54
C MET A 380 -10.94 18.01 17.40
N ILE A 381 -12.21 17.86 17.00
CA ILE A 381 -12.80 18.66 15.93
C ILE A 381 -13.71 19.72 16.52
N TYR A 382 -13.54 20.97 16.10
CA TYR A 382 -14.31 22.10 16.59
C TYR A 382 -15.23 22.64 15.50
N ALA A 383 -16.51 22.74 15.79
CA ALA A 383 -17.54 23.34 14.94
C ALA A 383 -17.92 24.71 15.50
N VAL A 384 -17.66 25.78 14.74
CA VAL A 384 -17.73 27.16 15.24
C VAL A 384 -18.73 27.97 14.43
N GLY A 385 -19.67 28.62 15.13
CA GLY A 385 -20.64 29.53 14.53
C GLY A 385 -21.60 28.84 13.56
N GLY A 386 -21.94 29.55 12.48
CA GLY A 386 -22.86 29.11 11.44
C GLY A 386 -24.27 29.68 11.59
N PHE A 387 -25.21 29.06 10.90
CA PHE A 387 -26.62 29.42 10.81
C PHE A 387 -27.49 28.18 10.96
N ASP A 388 -28.42 28.21 11.90
CA ASP A 388 -29.29 27.08 12.24
C ASP A 388 -30.57 26.99 11.39
N GLY A 389 -30.84 27.99 10.55
CA GLY A 389 -32.10 28.10 9.79
C GLY A 389 -32.95 29.28 10.23
N SER A 390 -32.71 29.81 11.43
CA SER A 390 -33.44 30.92 12.03
C SER A 390 -32.51 32.09 12.37
N ILE A 391 -31.38 31.83 13.02
CA ILE A 391 -30.43 32.84 13.48
C ILE A 391 -28.98 32.44 13.19
N GLY A 392 -28.12 33.46 13.08
CA GLY A 392 -26.67 33.27 13.15
C GLY A 392 -26.25 32.85 14.56
N LEU A 393 -25.30 31.92 14.65
CA LEU A 393 -24.86 31.32 15.91
C LEU A 393 -23.55 31.96 16.38
N GLN A 394 -23.46 32.14 17.70
CA GLN A 394 -22.21 32.44 18.41
C GLN A 394 -21.67 31.23 19.18
N SER A 395 -22.47 30.17 19.34
CA SER A 395 -22.03 28.95 20.02
C SER A 395 -21.03 28.19 19.18
N ALA A 396 -20.19 27.40 19.84
CA ALA A 396 -19.28 26.45 19.24
C ALA A 396 -19.32 25.14 20.02
N GLU A 397 -18.96 24.04 19.36
CA GLU A 397 -18.98 22.69 19.91
C GLU A 397 -17.68 21.96 19.55
N VAL A 398 -17.27 21.03 20.41
CA VAL A 398 -16.11 20.17 20.22
C VAL A 398 -16.52 18.71 20.17
N PHE A 399 -15.95 17.96 19.23
CA PHE A 399 -16.09 16.52 19.08
C PHE A 399 -14.84 15.83 19.59
N ASN A 400 -15.03 14.89 20.52
CA ASN A 400 -13.98 13.99 20.95
C ASN A 400 -14.14 12.65 20.22
N PRO A 401 -13.18 12.24 19.37
CA PRO A 401 -13.27 11.00 18.59
C PRO A 401 -13.19 9.74 19.45
N LEU A 402 -12.58 9.80 20.64
CA LEU A 402 -12.44 8.66 21.54
C LEU A 402 -13.76 8.33 22.24
N THR A 403 -14.44 9.36 22.75
CA THR A 403 -15.75 9.19 23.39
C THR A 403 -16.90 9.21 22.41
N LYS A 404 -16.66 9.64 21.16
CA LYS A 404 -17.65 9.83 20.09
C LYS A 404 -18.79 10.78 20.48
N THR A 405 -18.50 11.80 21.27
CA THR A 405 -19.49 12.77 21.77
C THR A 405 -19.17 14.20 21.36
N TRP A 406 -20.22 14.99 21.10
CA TRP A 406 -20.16 16.44 20.95
C TRP A 406 -20.46 17.14 22.27
N GLN A 407 -19.80 18.26 22.54
CA GLN A 407 -20.03 19.09 23.72
C GLN A 407 -19.93 20.57 23.37
N PHE A 408 -20.78 21.40 23.97
CA PHE A 408 -20.65 22.86 23.84
C PHE A 408 -19.40 23.38 24.55
N ILE A 409 -18.70 24.30 23.89
CA ILE A 409 -17.66 25.13 24.49
C ILE A 409 -18.17 26.55 24.71
N CYS A 410 -17.36 27.41 25.33
CA CYS A 410 -17.77 28.80 25.55
C CYS A 410 -18.15 29.48 24.21
N PRO A 411 -19.24 30.27 24.20
CA PRO A 411 -19.68 30.97 23.00
C PRO A 411 -18.76 32.15 22.67
N MET A 412 -18.68 32.48 21.39
CA MET A 412 -18.10 33.73 20.91
C MET A 412 -18.91 34.93 21.42
N SER A 413 -18.25 36.09 21.43
CA SER A 413 -18.89 37.38 21.75
C SER A 413 -19.80 37.86 20.62
N THR A 414 -19.48 37.52 19.37
CA THR A 414 -20.25 37.90 18.18
C THR A 414 -20.80 36.67 17.47
N ARG A 415 -22.01 36.78 16.91
CA ARG A 415 -22.58 35.76 16.03
C ARG A 415 -21.84 35.76 14.69
N ARG A 416 -21.54 34.59 14.14
CA ARG A 416 -20.77 34.48 12.89
C ARG A 416 -21.31 33.37 12.01
N SER A 417 -22.10 33.71 10.99
CA SER A 417 -22.39 32.81 9.86
C SER A 417 -21.42 33.06 8.72
N SER A 418 -21.16 32.05 7.88
CA SER A 418 -20.13 32.11 6.82
C SER A 418 -18.75 32.51 7.37
N VAL A 419 -18.44 32.00 8.57
CA VAL A 419 -17.21 32.26 9.29
C VAL A 419 -16.07 31.41 8.73
N GLY A 420 -14.89 32.02 8.54
CA GLY A 420 -13.68 31.27 8.23
C GLY A 420 -12.99 30.84 9.53
N VAL A 421 -12.58 29.58 9.63
CA VAL A 421 -11.92 29.04 10.83
C VAL A 421 -10.64 28.33 10.45
N ALA A 422 -9.59 28.58 11.21
CA ALA A 422 -8.36 27.80 11.12
C ALA A 422 -7.67 27.67 12.47
N THR A 423 -6.82 26.66 12.57
CA THR A 423 -6.02 26.38 13.76
C THR A 423 -4.59 26.89 13.55
N LEU A 424 -4.11 27.72 14.46
CA LEU A 424 -2.75 28.27 14.45
C LEU A 424 -2.29 28.44 15.91
N ASN A 425 -1.03 28.15 16.24
CA ASN A 425 -0.47 28.36 17.59
C ASN A 425 -1.32 27.78 18.73
N ASP A 426 -1.72 26.51 18.60
CA ASP A 426 -2.53 25.78 19.60
C ASP A 426 -3.84 26.50 19.99
N GLY A 427 -4.40 27.30 19.08
CA GLY A 427 -5.70 27.91 19.23
C GLY A 427 -6.47 28.01 17.91
N LEU A 428 -7.74 28.34 18.02
CA LEU A 428 -8.66 28.48 16.90
C LEU A 428 -8.94 29.96 16.62
N TYR A 429 -8.94 30.33 15.35
CA TYR A 429 -9.23 31.70 14.92
C TYR A 429 -10.53 31.70 14.13
N ALA A 430 -11.54 32.42 14.62
CA ALA A 430 -12.79 32.70 13.93
C ALA A 430 -12.70 34.07 13.23
N VAL A 431 -12.53 34.03 11.92
CA VAL A 431 -12.20 35.19 11.09
C VAL A 431 -13.43 35.65 10.31
N GLY A 432 -13.84 36.90 10.53
CA GLY A 432 -14.93 37.53 9.79
C GLY A 432 -16.29 36.83 9.99
N GLY A 433 -17.06 36.78 8.92
CA GLY A 433 -18.42 36.25 8.88
C GLY A 433 -19.49 37.35 8.80
N TYR A 434 -20.73 36.94 9.03
CA TYR A 434 -21.92 37.79 9.01
C TYR A 434 -22.68 37.63 10.34
N ASP A 435 -23.02 38.75 10.97
CA ASP A 435 -23.56 38.74 12.32
C ASP A 435 -25.07 38.45 12.40
N GLY A 436 -25.80 38.68 11.31
CA GLY A 436 -27.26 38.56 11.22
C GLY A 436 -28.04 39.61 12.01
N ALA A 437 -27.55 40.02 13.18
CA ALA A 437 -28.22 40.94 14.10
C ALA A 437 -28.19 42.39 13.60
N SER A 438 -27.02 42.92 13.25
CA SER A 438 -26.89 44.26 12.65
C SER A 438 -26.83 44.24 11.12
N ARG A 439 -26.95 43.05 10.52
CA ARG A 439 -26.84 42.79 9.07
C ARG A 439 -25.50 43.26 8.49
N GLN A 440 -24.42 43.04 9.22
CA GLN A 440 -23.08 43.50 8.85
C GLN A 440 -22.15 42.32 8.57
N CYS A 441 -21.33 42.46 7.53
CA CYS A 441 -20.12 41.66 7.38
C CYS A 441 -19.07 42.15 8.38
N LEU A 442 -18.30 41.22 8.95
CA LEU A 442 -17.38 41.47 10.05
C LEU A 442 -15.93 41.58 9.55
N SER A 443 -15.18 42.53 10.11
CA SER A 443 -13.71 42.61 10.09
C SER A 443 -13.08 41.95 11.33
N SER A 444 -13.88 41.80 12.39
CA SER A 444 -13.42 41.30 13.68
C SER A 444 -13.01 39.83 13.62
N VAL A 445 -12.05 39.48 14.47
CA VAL A 445 -11.48 38.15 14.58
C VAL A 445 -11.47 37.75 16.05
N GLU A 446 -11.92 36.54 16.35
CA GLU A 446 -11.91 35.99 17.71
C GLU A 446 -10.97 34.79 17.78
N PHE A 447 -10.11 34.78 18.79
CA PHE A 447 -9.19 33.70 19.12
C PHE A 447 -9.75 32.88 20.28
N TYR A 448 -9.81 31.56 20.14
CA TYR A 448 -10.20 30.64 21.19
C TYR A 448 -8.97 29.96 21.78
N ASN A 449 -8.84 30.05 23.11
CA ASN A 449 -7.87 29.30 23.87
C ASN A 449 -8.57 28.06 24.51
N PRO A 450 -8.18 26.83 24.14
CA PRO A 450 -8.79 25.62 24.67
C PRO A 450 -8.50 25.39 26.17
N VAL A 451 -7.41 25.96 26.72
CA VAL A 451 -7.04 25.80 28.13
C VAL A 451 -7.92 26.65 29.03
N SER A 452 -8.21 27.89 28.64
CA SER A 452 -9.11 28.75 29.41
C SER A 452 -10.58 28.58 29.02
N ASN A 453 -10.86 27.81 27.96
CA ASN A 453 -12.19 27.71 27.34
C ASN A 453 -12.81 29.10 27.15
N ALA A 454 -12.11 29.99 26.45
CA ALA A 454 -12.56 31.38 26.28
C ALA A 454 -12.19 31.93 24.90
N TRP A 455 -13.08 32.77 24.37
CA TRP A 455 -12.86 33.55 23.15
C TRP A 455 -12.40 34.97 23.50
N THR A 456 -11.42 35.48 22.77
CA THR A 456 -10.92 36.86 22.91
C THR A 456 -10.86 37.53 21.55
N LEU A 457 -11.32 38.78 21.46
CA LEU A 457 -11.14 39.60 20.27
C LEU A 457 -9.64 39.92 20.08
N ILE A 458 -9.16 39.77 18.85
CA ILE A 458 -7.82 40.15 18.43
C ILE A 458 -7.88 41.23 17.35
N THR A 459 -6.73 41.66 16.85
CA THR A 459 -6.63 42.70 15.82
C THR A 459 -7.53 42.38 14.63
N GLU A 460 -8.36 43.35 14.25
CA GLU A 460 -9.29 43.22 13.14
C GLU A 460 -8.57 43.27 11.79
N MET A 461 -9.18 42.65 10.78
CA MET A 461 -8.79 42.82 9.39
C MET A 461 -9.05 44.26 8.93
N SER A 462 -8.31 44.71 7.92
CA SER A 462 -8.54 46.03 7.30
C SER A 462 -9.86 46.09 6.53
N GLN A 463 -10.37 44.93 6.10
CA GLN A 463 -11.58 44.81 5.28
C GLN A 463 -12.55 43.78 5.86
N ARG A 464 -13.85 44.07 5.75
CA ARG A 464 -14.92 43.17 6.19
C ARG A 464 -15.09 42.01 5.20
N ARG A 465 -15.26 40.80 5.72
CA ARG A 465 -15.34 39.59 4.90
C ARG A 465 -16.33 38.58 5.47
N SER A 466 -17.34 38.21 4.68
CA SER A 466 -18.19 37.03 4.88
C SER A 466 -17.87 35.99 3.81
N GLY A 467 -17.82 34.71 4.19
CA GLY A 467 -17.51 33.61 3.26
C GLY A 467 -16.07 33.66 2.72
N ALA A 468 -15.13 34.20 3.50
CA ALA A 468 -13.71 34.14 3.14
C ALA A 468 -13.17 32.73 3.35
N GLY A 469 -12.29 32.30 2.44
CA GLY A 469 -11.47 31.12 2.67
C GLY A 469 -10.36 31.47 3.66
N VAL A 470 -10.14 30.62 4.66
CA VAL A 470 -9.09 30.84 5.67
C VAL A 470 -8.15 29.66 5.69
N GLY A 471 -6.85 29.94 5.53
CA GLY A 471 -5.81 28.92 5.49
C GLY A 471 -4.61 29.33 6.34
N VAL A 472 -3.79 28.35 6.71
CA VAL A 472 -2.54 28.58 7.44
C VAL A 472 -1.38 28.12 6.59
N LEU A 473 -0.38 28.99 6.43
CA LEU A 473 0.85 28.70 5.71
C LEU A 473 2.02 29.38 6.43
N ASP A 474 3.13 28.67 6.60
CA ASP A 474 4.37 29.18 7.22
C ASP A 474 4.16 29.88 8.58
N GLY A 475 3.26 29.34 9.41
CA GLY A 475 2.96 29.87 10.75
C GLY A 475 2.15 31.17 10.75
N ARG A 476 1.53 31.52 9.62
CA ARG A 476 0.67 32.70 9.46
C ARG A 476 -0.72 32.32 8.97
N LEU A 477 -1.69 33.17 9.29
CA LEU A 477 -3.09 32.99 8.92
C LEU A 477 -3.42 33.85 7.70
N TYR A 478 -4.10 33.30 6.71
CA TYR A 478 -4.47 34.00 5.48
C TYR A 478 -5.99 34.05 5.35
N ALA A 479 -6.54 35.25 5.20
CA ALA A 479 -7.95 35.50 4.89
C ALA A 479 -8.08 35.87 3.42
N ILE A 480 -8.70 34.99 2.64
CA ILE A 480 -8.68 35.02 1.18
C ILE A 480 -10.10 35.24 0.65
N GLY A 481 -10.27 36.31 -0.13
CA GLY A 481 -11.55 36.63 -0.78
C GLY A 481 -12.68 36.97 0.19
N GLY A 482 -13.86 36.41 -0.06
CA GLY A 482 -15.11 36.73 0.65
C GLY A 482 -15.88 37.88 0.01
N HIS A 483 -16.90 38.39 0.71
CA HIS A 483 -17.65 39.57 0.30
C HIS A 483 -17.92 40.50 1.50
N ASP A 484 -18.11 41.79 1.24
CA ASP A 484 -18.47 42.81 2.24
C ASP A 484 -19.96 43.15 2.23
N GLY A 485 -20.74 42.44 1.40
CA GLY A 485 -22.17 42.64 1.18
C GLY A 485 -22.41 43.01 -0.28
N PRO A 486 -21.96 44.20 -0.73
CA PRO A 486 -22.10 44.63 -2.12
C PRO A 486 -21.19 43.90 -3.11
N ALA A 487 -19.93 43.60 -2.75
CA ALA A 487 -18.93 43.13 -3.72
C ALA A 487 -18.20 41.86 -3.27
N VAL A 488 -17.87 41.00 -4.24
CA VAL A 488 -16.97 39.85 -4.05
C VAL A 488 -15.53 40.32 -4.16
N ARG A 489 -14.66 39.83 -3.28
CA ARG A 489 -13.29 40.31 -3.15
C ARG A 489 -12.29 39.35 -3.79
N LYS A 490 -11.25 39.93 -4.40
CA LYS A 490 -9.99 39.25 -4.78
C LYS A 490 -8.87 39.45 -3.76
N SER A 491 -9.04 40.41 -2.85
CA SER A 491 -8.02 40.81 -1.87
C SER A 491 -7.73 39.71 -0.86
N VAL A 492 -6.47 39.64 -0.43
CA VAL A 492 -5.95 38.67 0.52
C VAL A 492 -5.24 39.41 1.64
N GLU A 493 -5.53 39.03 2.89
CA GLU A 493 -4.85 39.57 4.06
C GLU A 493 -4.17 38.44 4.83
N CYS A 494 -2.98 38.70 5.36
CA CYS A 494 -2.17 37.76 6.12
C CYS A 494 -1.95 38.31 7.54
N TYR A 495 -2.28 37.51 8.54
CA TYR A 495 -2.06 37.82 9.95
C TYR A 495 -0.79 37.15 10.45
N ASP A 496 0.10 37.96 11.03
CA ASP A 496 1.26 37.47 11.74
C ASP A 496 0.97 37.45 13.25
N PRO A 497 0.88 36.26 13.88
CA PRO A 497 0.61 36.17 15.31
C PRO A 497 1.74 36.74 16.18
N LYS A 498 2.96 36.92 15.66
CA LYS A 498 4.07 37.50 16.42
C LYS A 498 3.93 39.01 16.59
N THR A 499 3.43 39.69 15.57
CA THR A 499 3.21 41.15 15.59
C THR A 499 1.77 41.52 15.89
N ASN A 500 0.87 40.52 16.01
CA ASN A 500 -0.57 40.71 16.19
C ASN A 500 -1.14 41.72 15.17
N SER A 501 -0.74 41.59 13.91
CA SER A 501 -1.05 42.55 12.85
C SER A 501 -1.41 41.85 11.53
N TRP A 502 -2.30 42.48 10.77
CA TRP A 502 -2.68 42.06 9.42
C TRP A 502 -1.91 42.85 8.35
N TYR A 503 -1.54 42.18 7.26
CA TYR A 503 -0.84 42.75 6.12
C TYR A 503 -1.55 42.37 4.82
N GLN A 504 -1.59 43.30 3.86
CA GLN A 504 -2.15 43.04 2.54
C GLN A 504 -1.17 42.19 1.72
N CYS A 505 -1.65 41.09 1.15
CA CYS A 505 -0.90 40.28 0.18
C CYS A 505 -1.33 40.63 -1.26
N SER A 506 -0.67 40.05 -2.26
CA SER A 506 -1.13 40.17 -3.64
C SER A 506 -2.57 39.64 -3.77
N ASP A 507 -3.37 40.39 -4.53
CA ASP A 507 -4.73 39.98 -4.86
C ASP A 507 -4.74 38.72 -5.72
N MET A 508 -5.77 37.90 -5.55
CA MET A 508 -6.10 36.79 -6.45
C MET A 508 -6.37 37.31 -7.88
N ILE A 509 -6.27 36.39 -8.84
CA ILE A 509 -6.60 36.63 -10.25
C ILE A 509 -8.12 36.79 -10.40
N ILE A 510 -8.89 35.93 -9.74
CA ILE A 510 -10.36 35.92 -9.79
C ILE A 510 -10.92 36.25 -8.40
N ALA A 511 -11.97 37.07 -8.34
CA ALA A 511 -12.68 37.32 -7.08
C ALA A 511 -13.43 36.06 -6.64
N ARG A 512 -13.38 35.71 -5.35
CA ARG A 512 -13.99 34.47 -4.84
C ARG A 512 -14.63 34.69 -3.48
N ARG A 513 -15.89 34.25 -3.31
CA ARG A 513 -16.49 33.96 -2.00
C ARG A 513 -16.80 32.47 -1.88
N ASN A 514 -16.82 31.95 -0.65
CA ASN A 514 -17.14 30.58 -0.30
C ASN A 514 -16.27 29.54 -1.04
N ALA A 515 -15.00 29.88 -1.24
CA ALA A 515 -13.98 28.97 -1.79
C ALA A 515 -13.37 28.12 -0.67
N GLY A 516 -12.93 26.91 -1.00
CA GLY A 516 -12.13 26.08 -0.10
C GLY A 516 -10.67 26.49 -0.16
N VAL A 517 -9.94 26.40 0.95
CA VAL A 517 -8.51 26.74 1.03
C VAL A 517 -7.76 25.63 1.73
N VAL A 518 -6.64 25.19 1.14
CA VAL A 518 -5.73 24.21 1.74
C VAL A 518 -4.27 24.58 1.48
N ALA A 519 -3.37 24.16 2.36
CA ALA A 519 -1.94 24.34 2.20
C ALA A 519 -1.27 23.00 1.86
N LYS A 520 -0.33 23.02 0.91
CA LYS A 520 0.53 21.88 0.56
C LYS A 520 1.87 22.38 0.03
N ASP A 521 2.96 21.77 0.47
CA ASP A 521 4.34 22.01 0.00
C ASP A 521 4.75 23.49 -0.07
N GLY A 522 4.37 24.27 0.94
CA GLY A 522 4.72 25.70 1.01
C GLY A 522 3.84 26.60 0.11
N LEU A 523 2.74 26.08 -0.44
CA LEU A 523 1.79 26.81 -1.29
C LEU A 523 0.38 26.78 -0.69
N LEU A 524 -0.41 27.80 -0.99
CA LEU A 524 -1.84 27.85 -0.68
C LEU A 524 -2.66 27.64 -1.95
N TYR A 525 -3.60 26.71 -1.90
CA TYR A 525 -4.53 26.40 -2.98
C TYR A 525 -5.90 26.97 -2.61
N VAL A 526 -6.55 27.66 -3.54
CA VAL A 526 -7.90 28.23 -3.41
C VAL A 526 -8.80 27.61 -4.47
N ILE A 527 -9.78 26.81 -4.03
CA ILE A 527 -10.52 25.90 -4.87
C ILE A 527 -11.97 26.37 -5.00
N GLY A 528 -12.42 26.50 -6.24
CA GLY A 528 -13.82 26.83 -6.55
C GLY A 528 -14.26 28.16 -5.95
N GLY A 529 -15.49 28.20 -5.46
CA GLY A 529 -16.13 29.41 -4.95
C GLY A 529 -17.07 30.05 -5.97
N ASP A 530 -17.43 31.30 -5.71
CA ASP A 530 -18.36 32.10 -6.51
C ASP A 530 -17.79 33.51 -6.71
N ASP A 531 -17.77 33.97 -7.96
CA ASP A 531 -17.18 35.27 -8.36
C ASP A 531 -18.18 36.44 -8.35
N GLY A 532 -19.45 36.18 -8.02
CA GLY A 532 -20.55 37.14 -8.12
C GLY A 532 -21.53 36.80 -9.25
N GLN A 533 -21.08 36.04 -10.25
CA GLN A 533 -21.86 35.70 -11.43
C GLN A 533 -22.08 34.18 -11.55
N SER A 534 -21.06 33.38 -11.24
CA SER A 534 -21.07 31.94 -11.45
C SER A 534 -20.26 31.16 -10.41
N ASN A 535 -20.54 29.86 -10.30
CA ASN A 535 -19.73 28.94 -9.53
C ASN A 535 -18.46 28.57 -10.30
N LEU A 536 -17.30 28.70 -9.68
CA LEU A 536 -15.99 28.49 -10.31
C LEU A 536 -15.55 27.03 -10.22
N ALA A 537 -14.96 26.52 -11.30
CA ALA A 537 -14.31 25.21 -11.36
C ALA A 537 -12.78 25.28 -11.20
N SER A 538 -12.23 26.50 -11.27
CA SER A 538 -10.79 26.76 -11.28
C SER A 538 -10.18 26.74 -9.88
N VAL A 539 -8.88 26.46 -9.85
CA VAL A 539 -8.04 26.52 -8.65
C VAL A 539 -6.93 27.53 -8.85
N GLU A 540 -6.75 28.42 -7.89
CA GLU A 540 -5.65 29.37 -7.82
C GLU A 540 -4.64 28.94 -6.77
N VAL A 541 -3.36 29.14 -7.06
CA VAL A 541 -2.23 28.74 -6.22
C VAL A 541 -1.42 29.98 -5.88
N TYR A 542 -1.25 30.25 -4.59
CA TYR A 542 -0.43 31.32 -4.07
C TYR A 542 0.94 30.81 -3.67
N ASN A 543 1.96 31.51 -4.15
CA ASN A 543 3.33 31.31 -3.72
C ASN A 543 3.75 32.46 -2.79
N PRO A 544 3.98 32.21 -1.48
CA PRO A 544 4.35 33.25 -0.54
C PRO A 544 5.73 33.84 -0.80
N LYS A 545 6.66 33.08 -1.42
CA LYS A 545 8.03 33.54 -1.70
C LYS A 545 8.05 34.67 -2.73
N PHE A 546 7.18 34.59 -3.73
CA PHE A 546 7.06 35.59 -4.79
C PHE A 546 5.88 36.53 -4.60
N ASN A 547 5.05 36.29 -3.57
CA ASN A 547 3.79 36.99 -3.34
C ASN A 547 2.95 37.07 -4.63
N SER A 548 2.77 35.93 -5.32
CA SER A 548 2.13 35.87 -6.64
C SER A 548 1.16 34.70 -6.74
N TRP A 549 0.20 34.83 -7.64
CA TRP A 549 -0.83 33.82 -7.92
C TRP A 549 -0.67 33.21 -9.31
N SER A 550 -0.97 31.92 -9.43
CA SER A 550 -1.05 31.18 -10.69
C SER A 550 -2.29 30.29 -10.72
N LEU A 551 -2.82 29.99 -11.90
CA LEU A 551 -3.92 29.03 -12.07
C LEU A 551 -3.38 27.62 -12.29
N LEU A 552 -4.06 26.61 -11.73
CA LEU A 552 -3.84 25.23 -12.17
C LEU A 552 -4.33 25.06 -13.62
N PRO A 553 -3.64 24.25 -14.44
CA PRO A 553 -3.97 24.11 -15.86
C PRO A 553 -5.31 23.40 -16.09
N LEU A 554 -5.70 22.47 -15.20
CA LEU A 554 -6.95 21.73 -15.29
C LEU A 554 -7.94 22.10 -14.19
N ASN A 555 -9.21 22.17 -14.59
CA ASN A 555 -10.33 22.54 -13.73
C ASN A 555 -11.09 21.31 -13.25
N MET A 556 -11.83 21.47 -12.15
CA MET A 556 -12.83 20.50 -11.71
C MET A 556 -13.87 20.26 -12.80
N SER A 557 -14.50 19.09 -12.82
CA SER A 557 -15.58 18.82 -13.79
C SER A 557 -16.80 19.70 -13.59
N LYS A 558 -17.04 20.18 -12.36
CA LYS A 558 -18.15 21.07 -12.01
C LYS A 558 -17.65 22.26 -11.18
N GLY A 559 -18.03 23.46 -11.62
CA GLY A 559 -17.86 24.66 -10.82
C GLY A 559 -18.76 24.65 -9.59
N ARG A 560 -18.19 24.87 -8.41
CA ARG A 560 -18.91 24.73 -7.13
C ARG A 560 -18.43 25.71 -6.07
N SER A 561 -19.36 26.21 -5.25
CA SER A 561 -19.06 26.98 -4.04
C SER A 561 -19.48 26.23 -2.78
N TYR A 562 -19.01 26.65 -1.61
CA TYR A 562 -19.27 25.99 -0.32
C TYR A 562 -18.92 24.49 -0.31
N ALA A 563 -17.93 24.09 -1.11
CA ALA A 563 -17.40 22.73 -1.11
C ALA A 563 -16.39 22.58 0.04
N GLY A 564 -16.39 21.42 0.68
CA GLY A 564 -15.33 21.06 1.60
C GLY A 564 -14.07 20.70 0.82
N VAL A 565 -12.90 21.13 1.28
CA VAL A 565 -11.62 20.78 0.64
C VAL A 565 -10.62 20.30 1.67
N ALA A 566 -9.90 19.23 1.36
CA ALA A 566 -8.92 18.62 2.26
C ALA A 566 -7.76 18.00 1.48
N ILE A 567 -6.60 17.93 2.12
CA ILE A 567 -5.46 17.13 1.64
C ILE A 567 -5.47 15.79 2.38
N VAL A 568 -5.46 14.69 1.63
CA VAL A 568 -5.43 13.33 2.19
C VAL A 568 -4.38 12.48 1.48
N TYR A 569 -3.96 11.41 2.14
CA TYR A 569 -3.16 10.37 1.49
C TYR A 569 -4.04 9.53 0.56
N LYS A 570 -3.53 9.24 -0.63
CA LYS A 570 -4.21 8.44 -1.67
C LYS A 570 -4.07 6.96 -1.36
N ASN A 571 -4.83 6.47 -0.38
CA ASN A 571 -4.71 5.10 0.13
C ASN A 571 -5.61 4.07 -0.58
N TRP A 572 -6.53 4.48 -1.45
CA TRP A 572 -7.42 3.57 -2.18
C TRP A 572 -6.80 2.94 -3.44
N ARG A 573 -5.50 3.18 -3.67
CA ARG A 573 -4.70 2.58 -4.73
C ARG A 573 -3.58 1.76 -4.10
N VAL A 574 -3.57 0.46 -4.37
CA VAL A 574 -2.56 -0.46 -3.87
C VAL A 574 -1.66 -0.87 -5.02
N THR A 575 -0.36 -0.57 -4.91
CA THR A 575 0.67 -1.12 -5.80
C THR A 575 1.26 -2.34 -5.13
N LEU A 576 1.26 -3.45 -5.85
CA LEU A 576 1.69 -4.75 -5.35
C LEU A 576 2.54 -5.46 -6.40
N ILE A 577 3.40 -6.35 -5.92
CA ILE A 577 4.25 -7.22 -6.74
C ILE A 577 3.86 -8.64 -6.33
N PRO A 578 3.25 -9.42 -7.22
CA PRO A 578 3.02 -10.83 -6.95
C PRO A 578 4.34 -11.58 -7.13
N ASP A 579 4.84 -12.19 -6.06
CA ASP A 579 6.11 -12.91 -6.04
C ASP A 579 5.88 -14.37 -6.47
N ASP A 580 4.81 -14.98 -5.96
CA ASP A 580 4.49 -16.39 -6.16
C ASP A 580 3.23 -16.66 -7.01
N THR A 581 3.03 -17.92 -7.39
CA THR A 581 1.78 -18.34 -8.06
C THR A 581 0.55 -18.24 -7.16
N GLU A 582 0.72 -18.28 -5.84
CA GLU A 582 -0.38 -18.11 -4.88
C GLU A 582 -0.87 -16.65 -4.88
N ASP A 583 0.01 -15.67 -5.02
CA ASP A 583 -0.36 -14.26 -5.08
C ASP A 583 -1.29 -13.95 -6.25
N MET A 584 -1.20 -14.71 -7.34
CA MET A 584 -2.13 -14.61 -8.47
C MET A 584 -3.56 -15.00 -8.07
N TRP A 585 -3.73 -15.96 -7.16
CA TRP A 585 -5.03 -16.33 -6.60
C TRP A 585 -5.56 -15.26 -5.63
N HIS A 586 -4.69 -14.71 -4.78
CA HIS A 586 -5.04 -13.56 -3.93
C HIS A 586 -5.48 -12.38 -4.77
N LEU A 587 -4.71 -12.04 -5.81
CA LEU A 587 -5.03 -10.97 -6.75
C LEU A 587 -6.32 -11.22 -7.51
N TYR A 588 -6.51 -12.45 -8.00
CA TYR A 588 -7.76 -12.84 -8.62
C TYR A 588 -8.91 -12.43 -7.71
N ASN A 589 -8.86 -12.81 -6.42
CA ASN A 589 -9.89 -12.55 -5.41
C ASN A 589 -10.02 -11.09 -4.96
N LEU A 590 -8.98 -10.27 -5.18
CA LEU A 590 -9.02 -8.83 -4.90
C LEU A 590 -9.64 -8.05 -6.07
N ILE A 591 -9.31 -8.39 -7.32
CA ILE A 591 -9.75 -7.63 -8.51
C ILE A 591 -11.22 -7.90 -8.79
N ARG A 592 -11.98 -6.84 -9.09
CA ARG A 592 -13.41 -6.89 -9.43
C ARG A 592 -13.69 -6.19 -10.75
N GLU A 593 -14.79 -6.59 -11.38
CA GLU A 593 -15.37 -5.84 -12.50
C GLU A 593 -15.70 -4.42 -12.05
N GLY A 594 -15.32 -3.44 -12.86
CA GLY A 594 -15.42 -2.01 -12.56
C GLY A 594 -14.20 -1.41 -11.84
N ASP A 595 -13.27 -2.22 -11.31
CA ASP A 595 -12.01 -1.70 -10.76
C ASP A 595 -11.08 -1.19 -11.87
N TYR A 596 -10.07 -0.40 -11.49
CA TYR A 596 -9.04 0.03 -12.42
C TYR A 596 -7.71 -0.67 -12.11
N LEU A 597 -7.16 -1.36 -13.12
CA LEU A 597 -5.89 -2.05 -13.02
C LEU A 597 -4.86 -1.41 -13.94
N ARG A 598 -3.73 -1.00 -13.36
CA ARG A 598 -2.57 -0.51 -14.11
C ARG A 598 -1.45 -1.54 -14.03
N ALA A 599 -1.05 -2.09 -15.17
CA ALA A 599 0.06 -3.01 -15.26
C ALA A 599 0.82 -2.82 -16.58
N THR A 600 2.01 -3.40 -16.66
CA THR A 600 2.82 -3.39 -17.87
C THR A 600 2.48 -4.59 -18.76
N THR A 601 2.22 -4.34 -20.04
CA THR A 601 1.84 -5.33 -21.04
C THR A 601 2.62 -5.09 -22.34
N PHE A 602 2.53 -6.03 -23.28
CA PHE A 602 3.15 -5.90 -24.59
C PHE A 602 2.08 -5.71 -25.65
N ARG A 603 2.30 -4.76 -26.55
CA ARG A 603 1.44 -4.56 -27.71
C ARG A 603 2.23 -4.69 -29.00
N LYS A 604 1.69 -5.46 -29.95
CA LYS A 604 2.19 -5.49 -31.31
C LYS A 604 1.72 -4.22 -32.02
N VAL A 605 2.65 -3.33 -32.35
CA VAL A 605 2.40 -2.10 -33.08
C VAL A 605 2.85 -2.32 -34.51
N THR A 606 1.92 -2.26 -35.45
CA THR A 606 2.23 -2.28 -36.88
C THR A 606 2.44 -0.84 -37.32
N VAL A 607 3.66 -0.53 -37.77
CA VAL A 607 4.00 0.77 -38.34
C VAL A 607 4.08 0.61 -39.84
N GLU A 608 3.27 1.38 -40.56
CA GLU A 608 3.29 1.43 -42.02
C GLU A 608 4.20 2.59 -42.44
N SER A 609 5.24 2.27 -43.21
CA SER A 609 6.21 3.26 -43.70
C SER A 609 5.63 4.06 -44.86
N ALA A 610 6.20 5.25 -45.13
CA ALA A 610 5.80 6.09 -46.28
C ALA A 610 5.95 5.39 -47.65
N THR A 611 6.68 4.28 -47.70
CA THR A 611 6.88 3.42 -48.88
C THR A 611 5.90 2.25 -48.97
N GLY A 612 4.92 2.13 -48.06
CA GLY A 612 3.88 1.09 -48.08
C GLY A 612 4.29 -0.27 -47.49
N THR A 613 5.50 -0.40 -46.94
CA THR A 613 5.93 -1.61 -46.23
C THR A 613 5.47 -1.58 -44.77
N THR A 614 4.81 -2.66 -44.33
CA THR A 614 4.33 -2.85 -42.95
C THR A 614 5.36 -3.62 -42.11
N ALA A 615 5.80 -3.05 -41.00
CA ALA A 615 6.68 -3.70 -40.03
C ALA A 615 5.99 -3.77 -38.67
N SER A 616 6.03 -4.94 -38.01
CA SER A 616 5.39 -5.14 -36.72
C SER A 616 6.41 -5.26 -35.59
N ASN A 617 6.38 -4.32 -34.65
CA ASN A 617 7.26 -4.31 -33.47
C ASN A 617 6.47 -4.57 -32.20
N ARG A 618 7.04 -5.32 -31.26
CA ARG A 618 6.43 -5.59 -29.95
C ARG A 618 6.95 -4.54 -28.96
N VAL A 619 6.07 -3.64 -28.54
CA VAL A 619 6.41 -2.52 -27.64
C VAL A 619 5.87 -2.81 -26.24
N LYS A 620 6.71 -2.61 -25.22
CA LYS A 620 6.32 -2.68 -23.81
C LYS A 620 5.61 -1.38 -23.44
N ILE A 621 4.38 -1.48 -22.93
CA ILE A 621 3.54 -0.35 -22.58
C ILE A 621 2.95 -0.53 -21.19
N THR A 622 2.78 0.56 -20.46
CA THR A 622 2.02 0.53 -19.20
C THR A 622 0.71 1.27 -19.43
N ILE A 623 -0.40 0.58 -19.20
CA ILE A 623 -1.74 1.11 -19.43
C ILE A 623 -2.61 0.86 -18.20
N THR A 624 -3.64 1.69 -18.03
CA THR A 624 -4.66 1.50 -17.01
C THR A 624 -5.95 1.09 -17.69
N ILE A 625 -6.49 -0.07 -17.32
CA ILE A 625 -7.77 -0.56 -17.85
C ILE A 625 -8.86 -0.48 -16.77
N SER A 626 -10.10 -0.21 -17.18
CA SER A 626 -11.29 -0.51 -16.39
C SER A 626 -11.64 -1.97 -16.60
N VAL A 627 -11.58 -2.77 -15.55
CA VAL A 627 -11.75 -4.22 -15.58
C VAL A 627 -13.18 -4.57 -15.97
N GLU A 628 -13.34 -5.40 -17.00
CA GLU A 628 -14.64 -5.94 -17.42
C GLU A 628 -14.73 -7.45 -17.24
N THR A 629 -13.65 -8.18 -17.51
CA THR A 629 -13.61 -9.64 -17.28
C THR A 629 -12.29 -10.06 -16.64
N ILE A 630 -12.36 -11.09 -15.80
CA ILE A 630 -11.24 -11.61 -15.03
C ILE A 630 -11.22 -13.13 -15.22
N GLU A 631 -10.11 -13.66 -15.71
CA GLU A 631 -9.93 -15.08 -15.96
C GLU A 631 -8.72 -15.58 -15.16
N TYR A 632 -8.91 -16.62 -14.37
CA TYR A 632 -7.83 -17.29 -13.65
C TYR A 632 -7.69 -18.72 -14.16
N ASP A 633 -6.52 -19.05 -14.70
CA ASP A 633 -6.20 -20.41 -15.11
C ASP A 633 -5.64 -21.19 -13.93
N THR A 634 -6.39 -22.18 -13.43
CA THR A 634 -6.00 -23.01 -12.29
C THR A 634 -4.86 -23.97 -12.60
N GLN A 635 -4.62 -24.31 -13.86
CA GLN A 635 -3.52 -25.19 -14.27
C GLN A 635 -2.26 -24.39 -14.61
N GLY A 636 -2.43 -23.30 -15.36
CA GLY A 636 -1.36 -22.38 -15.74
C GLY A 636 -0.95 -21.41 -14.64
N LEU A 637 -1.76 -21.25 -13.59
CA LEU A 637 -1.58 -20.30 -12.48
C LEU A 637 -1.36 -18.86 -12.97
N MET A 638 -2.06 -18.50 -14.05
CA MET A 638 -1.97 -17.19 -14.69
C MET A 638 -3.28 -16.42 -14.52
N LEU A 639 -3.15 -15.14 -14.22
CA LEU A 639 -4.26 -14.21 -14.11
C LEU A 639 -4.32 -13.30 -15.33
N ARG A 640 -5.44 -13.36 -16.05
CA ARG A 640 -5.73 -12.49 -17.19
C ARG A 640 -6.86 -11.54 -16.85
N VAL A 641 -6.65 -10.26 -17.11
CA VAL A 641 -7.63 -9.21 -16.83
C VAL A 641 -7.89 -8.43 -18.10
N LYS A 642 -9.12 -8.45 -18.60
CA LYS A 642 -9.52 -7.73 -19.81
C LYS A 642 -10.39 -6.54 -19.45
N GLY A 643 -10.18 -5.45 -20.16
CA GLY A 643 -10.88 -4.20 -19.89
C GLY A 643 -10.66 -3.13 -20.95
N LYS A 644 -11.29 -1.98 -20.77
CA LYS A 644 -11.13 -0.80 -21.65
C LYS A 644 -10.04 0.11 -21.11
N ASN A 645 -9.18 0.61 -21.97
CA ASN A 645 -8.14 1.57 -21.59
C ASN A 645 -8.75 2.92 -21.16
N VAL A 646 -8.33 3.43 -19.99
CA VAL A 646 -8.87 4.67 -19.38
C VAL A 646 -7.85 5.81 -19.44
N THR A 647 -6.59 5.51 -19.71
CA THR A 647 -5.51 6.50 -19.81
C THR A 647 -5.07 6.68 -21.25
N GLU A 648 -4.90 7.90 -21.71
CA GLU A 648 -4.35 8.16 -23.04
C GLU A 648 -2.92 7.61 -23.15
N ASN A 649 -2.65 6.86 -24.22
CA ASN A 649 -1.35 6.25 -24.47
C ASN A 649 -1.01 6.38 -25.96
N GLN A 650 0.27 6.57 -26.27
CA GLN A 650 0.77 6.71 -27.65
C GLN A 650 0.34 5.57 -28.58
N TYR A 651 0.17 4.35 -28.04
CA TYR A 651 -0.14 3.16 -28.84
C TYR A 651 -1.55 2.60 -28.62
N VAL A 652 -2.27 3.08 -27.59
CA VAL A 652 -3.59 2.58 -27.18
C VAL A 652 -4.53 3.75 -27.00
N LYS A 653 -5.57 3.83 -27.84
CA LYS A 653 -6.60 4.87 -27.74
C LYS A 653 -7.41 4.68 -26.44
N MET A 654 -7.91 5.77 -25.88
CA MET A 654 -8.88 5.69 -24.78
C MET A 654 -10.14 4.93 -25.23
N GLY A 655 -10.69 4.11 -24.34
CA GLY A 655 -11.83 3.23 -24.60
C GLY A 655 -11.52 1.96 -25.38
N GLN A 656 -10.29 1.77 -25.89
CA GLN A 656 -9.93 0.55 -26.62
C GLN A 656 -9.76 -0.63 -25.65
N TYR A 657 -10.30 -1.79 -26.03
CA TYR A 657 -10.11 -3.04 -25.30
C TYR A 657 -8.65 -3.50 -25.29
N HIS A 658 -8.18 -3.95 -24.12
CA HIS A 658 -6.88 -4.59 -23.95
C HIS A 658 -6.95 -5.66 -22.86
N THR A 659 -6.11 -6.70 -22.99
CA THR A 659 -5.96 -7.76 -22.00
C THR A 659 -4.60 -7.64 -21.32
N LEU A 660 -4.60 -7.56 -20.00
CA LEU A 660 -3.40 -7.58 -19.16
C LEU A 660 -3.16 -9.01 -18.68
N ASP A 661 -2.04 -9.60 -19.10
CA ASP A 661 -1.47 -10.79 -18.48
C ASP A 661 -0.62 -10.33 -17.29
N ILE A 662 -0.98 -10.73 -16.07
CA ILE A 662 -0.24 -10.38 -14.86
C ILE A 662 0.88 -11.41 -14.65
N ASP A 663 2.12 -10.93 -14.71
CA ASP A 663 3.33 -11.74 -14.54
C ASP A 663 3.85 -11.65 -13.10
N GLN A 664 4.52 -12.71 -12.63
CA GLN A 664 5.29 -12.69 -11.37
C GLN A 664 6.39 -11.63 -11.40
N ASN A 665 6.76 -11.12 -10.23
CA ASN A 665 7.81 -10.13 -10.03
C ASN A 665 7.61 -8.84 -10.83
N ARG A 666 6.35 -8.53 -11.21
CA ARG A 666 6.01 -7.29 -11.92
C ARG A 666 4.99 -6.48 -11.13
N LYS A 667 5.34 -5.20 -10.95
CA LYS A 667 4.47 -4.20 -10.32
C LYS A 667 3.14 -4.11 -11.09
N CYS A 668 2.05 -4.40 -10.40
CA CYS A 668 0.71 -4.03 -10.83
C CYS A 668 0.10 -3.08 -9.79
N THR A 669 -0.86 -2.27 -10.21
CA THR A 669 -1.49 -1.28 -9.34
C THR A 669 -2.99 -1.37 -9.47
N LEU A 670 -3.62 -1.85 -8.41
CA LEU A 670 -5.06 -1.99 -8.30
C LEU A 670 -5.64 -0.74 -7.65
N THR A 671 -6.65 -0.17 -8.31
CA THR A 671 -7.45 0.94 -7.77
C THR A 671 -8.87 0.45 -7.69
N LYS A 672 -9.40 0.39 -6.48
CA LYS A 672 -10.77 -0.06 -6.22
C LYS A 672 -11.63 1.15 -5.88
N ALA A 673 -12.89 1.10 -6.28
CA ALA A 673 -13.89 2.04 -5.77
C ALA A 673 -14.13 1.84 -4.26
N HIS A 674 -13.87 0.64 -3.74
CA HIS A 674 -14.08 0.28 -2.34
C HIS A 674 -13.09 -0.82 -1.92
N TRP A 675 -12.41 -0.63 -0.80
CA TRP A 675 -11.67 -1.68 -0.11
C TRP A 675 -12.47 -2.14 1.10
N ASP A 676 -13.02 -3.36 1.05
CA ASP A 676 -13.69 -3.95 2.22
C ASP A 676 -12.68 -4.59 3.17
N SER A 677 -13.13 -4.83 4.41
CA SER A 677 -12.37 -5.49 5.47
C SER A 677 -11.79 -6.82 5.00
N VAL A 678 -12.57 -7.61 4.27
CA VAL A 678 -12.18 -8.91 3.70
C VAL A 678 -11.07 -8.76 2.65
N ALA A 679 -11.12 -7.74 1.78
CA ALA A 679 -10.06 -7.47 0.81
C ALA A 679 -8.77 -7.00 1.49
N LEU A 680 -8.86 -6.19 2.54
CA LEU A 680 -7.69 -5.74 3.30
C LEU A 680 -7.02 -6.91 4.04
N GLU A 681 -7.81 -7.73 4.72
CA GLU A 681 -7.31 -8.95 5.36
C GLU A 681 -6.69 -9.90 4.34
N ARG A 682 -7.27 -10.04 3.16
CA ARG A 682 -6.68 -10.87 2.09
C ARG A 682 -5.36 -10.30 1.57
N LEU A 683 -5.19 -8.99 1.57
CA LEU A 683 -3.92 -8.35 1.24
C LEU A 683 -2.88 -8.64 2.34
N ASP A 684 -3.27 -8.49 3.62
CA ASP A 684 -2.40 -8.80 4.76
C ASP A 684 -1.98 -10.28 4.76
N LEU A 685 -2.91 -11.21 4.46
CA LEU A 685 -2.63 -12.64 4.32
C LEU A 685 -1.67 -12.95 3.17
N ALA A 686 -1.79 -12.23 2.04
CA ALA A 686 -0.89 -12.41 0.90
C ALA A 686 0.52 -11.87 1.18
N CYS A 687 0.62 -10.84 2.03
CA CYS A 687 1.90 -10.20 2.38
C CYS A 687 2.64 -10.89 3.54
N ASP A 688 2.10 -11.96 4.13
CA ASP A 688 2.74 -12.71 5.21
C ASP A 688 3.65 -13.83 4.65
N PRO A 689 4.99 -13.65 4.67
CA PRO A 689 5.92 -14.62 4.10
C PRO A 689 5.96 -15.96 4.87
N THR A 690 5.37 -16.04 6.06
CA THR A 690 5.36 -17.27 6.87
C THR A 690 4.39 -18.33 6.36
N GLN A 691 3.49 -17.98 5.41
CA GLN A 691 2.38 -18.81 4.97
C GLN A 691 2.58 -19.52 3.60
N SER A 692 3.71 -19.32 2.91
CA SER A 692 3.93 -19.89 1.57
C SER A 692 4.35 -21.37 1.60
N ALA A 693 3.41 -22.22 1.14
CA ALA A 693 3.48 -23.64 0.78
C ALA A 693 3.96 -24.71 1.81
N ASP A 694 3.04 -25.60 2.21
CA ASP A 694 3.24 -26.56 3.31
C ASP A 694 3.41 -28.04 2.92
N LEU A 695 2.76 -28.56 1.86
CA LEU A 695 2.53 -30.01 1.78
C LEU A 695 2.41 -30.59 0.36
N GLY A 696 3.15 -31.67 0.08
CA GLY A 696 2.91 -32.56 -1.07
C GLY A 696 1.98 -33.72 -0.68
N ALA A 697 1.12 -34.20 -1.59
CA ALA A 697 0.27 -35.35 -1.33
C ALA A 697 0.13 -36.24 -2.57
N VAL A 698 0.21 -37.56 -2.38
CA VAL A 698 0.00 -38.57 -3.42
C VAL A 698 -1.04 -39.56 -2.94
N VAL A 699 -2.21 -39.52 -3.57
CA VAL A 699 -3.31 -40.44 -3.25
C VAL A 699 -3.38 -41.49 -4.36
N MET A 700 -3.32 -42.77 -4.01
CA MET A 700 -3.18 -43.85 -4.98
C MET A 700 -4.05 -45.06 -4.67
N ASN A 701 -4.40 -45.80 -5.73
CA ASN A 701 -5.01 -47.13 -5.72
C ASN A 701 -4.35 -47.98 -6.82
N GLU A 702 -4.64 -49.28 -6.91
CA GLU A 702 -4.14 -50.12 -8.01
C GLU A 702 -4.62 -49.55 -9.36
N GLY A 703 -3.68 -48.94 -10.11
CA GLY A 703 -3.91 -48.39 -11.44
C GLY A 703 -4.28 -46.91 -11.50
N ILE A 704 -4.50 -46.23 -10.38
CA ILE A 704 -4.83 -44.79 -10.38
C ILE A 704 -4.00 -44.07 -9.33
N ALA A 705 -3.36 -42.95 -9.69
CA ALA A 705 -2.69 -42.07 -8.73
C ALA A 705 -2.93 -40.59 -9.05
N HIS A 706 -3.11 -39.79 -8.00
CA HIS A 706 -3.22 -38.33 -8.08
C HIS A 706 -2.06 -37.72 -7.30
N VAL A 707 -1.22 -36.97 -8.00
CA VAL A 707 -0.11 -36.20 -7.42
C VAL A 707 -0.60 -34.77 -7.22
N CYS A 708 -0.69 -34.36 -5.96
CA CYS A 708 -1.25 -33.10 -5.52
C CYS A 708 -0.22 -32.26 -4.75
N LEU A 709 -0.34 -30.94 -4.88
CA LEU A 709 0.34 -29.97 -4.02
C LEU A 709 -0.74 -29.24 -3.21
N VAL A 710 -0.67 -29.33 -1.89
CA VAL A 710 -1.60 -28.67 -0.96
C VAL A 710 -0.89 -27.43 -0.43
N THR A 711 -1.39 -26.29 -0.87
CA THR A 711 -0.95 -24.97 -0.43
C THR A 711 -1.87 -24.45 0.68
N SER A 712 -1.55 -23.28 1.24
CA SER A 712 -2.38 -22.61 2.24
C SER A 712 -3.80 -22.31 1.73
N SER A 713 -3.96 -22.09 0.42
CA SER A 713 -5.18 -21.56 -0.18
C SER A 713 -5.77 -22.43 -1.31
N MET A 714 -5.04 -23.40 -1.85
CA MET A 714 -5.53 -24.26 -2.95
C MET A 714 -4.95 -25.68 -2.92
N THR A 715 -5.71 -26.65 -3.42
CA THR A 715 -5.21 -28.01 -3.68
C THR A 715 -5.03 -28.23 -5.18
N LEU A 716 -3.77 -28.24 -5.64
CA LEU A 716 -3.41 -28.37 -7.05
C LEU A 716 -3.15 -29.82 -7.44
N VAL A 717 -3.91 -30.37 -8.37
CA VAL A 717 -3.61 -31.68 -8.98
C VAL A 717 -2.59 -31.48 -10.11
N ARG A 718 -1.35 -31.90 -9.89
CA ARG A 718 -0.24 -31.74 -10.85
C ARG A 718 -0.17 -32.88 -11.86
N ALA A 719 -0.53 -34.09 -11.44
CA ALA A 719 -0.60 -35.24 -12.34
C ALA A 719 -1.74 -36.18 -11.93
N LYS A 720 -2.49 -36.66 -12.94
CA LYS A 720 -3.44 -37.77 -12.83
C LYS A 720 -2.90 -38.92 -13.66
N LEU A 721 -2.61 -40.03 -13.01
CA LEU A 721 -2.08 -41.24 -13.62
C LEU A 721 -3.16 -42.31 -13.63
N ASP A 722 -3.43 -42.87 -14.79
CA ASP A 722 -4.42 -43.93 -15.00
C ASP A 722 -3.78 -45.03 -15.86
N VAL A 723 -3.59 -46.21 -15.26
CA VAL A 723 -2.93 -47.37 -15.84
C VAL A 723 -3.81 -48.58 -15.59
N ASN A 724 -4.24 -49.25 -16.64
CA ASN A 724 -5.04 -50.47 -16.52
C ASN A 724 -4.17 -51.65 -16.01
N ILE A 725 -4.42 -52.10 -14.79
CA ILE A 725 -3.68 -53.20 -14.16
C ILE A 725 -4.50 -54.50 -14.26
N PRO A 726 -3.98 -55.54 -14.95
CA PRO A 726 -4.71 -56.79 -15.13
C PRO A 726 -4.87 -57.54 -13.80
N ARG A 727 -6.05 -58.11 -13.56
CA ARG A 727 -6.34 -58.91 -12.35
C ARG A 727 -5.47 -60.18 -12.29
N LYS A 728 -5.05 -60.58 -11.09
CA LYS A 728 -4.30 -61.81 -10.84
C LYS A 728 -5.14 -63.03 -11.26
N ARG A 729 -4.67 -63.80 -12.25
CA ARG A 729 -5.25 -65.09 -12.68
C ARG A 729 -4.33 -66.23 -12.26
N LYS A 730 -4.91 -67.37 -11.86
CA LYS A 730 -4.16 -68.58 -11.47
C LYS A 730 -3.24 -69.00 -12.63
N GLY A 731 -1.93 -68.90 -12.44
CA GLY A 731 -0.90 -69.24 -13.43
C GLY A 731 -0.26 -68.07 -14.21
N PHE A 732 -0.78 -66.84 -14.12
CA PHE A 732 -0.28 -65.67 -14.87
C PHE A 732 -0.15 -64.41 -13.98
N CYS A 733 0.63 -64.49 -12.90
CA CYS A 733 0.87 -63.34 -12.00
C CYS A 733 1.91 -62.34 -12.54
N SER A 734 2.77 -62.75 -13.48
CA SER A 734 3.89 -61.94 -13.98
C SER A 734 3.46 -60.70 -14.76
N GLN A 735 2.31 -60.74 -15.44
CA GLN A 735 1.78 -59.57 -16.16
C GLN A 735 1.26 -58.49 -15.21
N HIS A 736 0.66 -58.90 -14.09
CA HIS A 736 0.19 -58.00 -13.05
C HIS A 736 1.37 -57.30 -12.36
N GLU A 737 2.41 -58.05 -11.97
CA GLU A 737 3.61 -57.48 -11.33
C GLU A 737 4.34 -56.49 -12.24
N LYS A 738 4.51 -56.81 -13.53
CA LYS A 738 5.12 -55.88 -14.51
C LYS A 738 4.30 -54.61 -14.70
N ALA A 739 2.97 -54.72 -14.73
CA ALA A 739 2.09 -53.55 -14.84
C ALA A 739 2.15 -52.66 -13.59
N MET A 740 2.19 -53.26 -12.39
CA MET A 740 2.38 -52.55 -11.12
C MET A 740 3.73 -51.81 -11.05
N GLN A 741 4.82 -52.46 -11.45
CA GLN A 741 6.14 -51.81 -11.50
C GLN A 741 6.14 -50.61 -12.45
N LYS A 742 5.60 -50.77 -13.66
CA LYS A 742 5.49 -49.66 -14.62
C LYS A 742 4.62 -48.51 -14.09
N PHE A 743 3.54 -48.83 -13.39
CA PHE A 743 2.71 -47.85 -12.71
C PHE A 743 3.51 -47.07 -11.67
N PHE A 744 4.24 -47.77 -10.78
CA PHE A 744 5.08 -47.13 -9.76
C PHE A 744 6.20 -46.28 -10.36
N ASP A 745 6.87 -46.71 -11.43
CA ASP A 745 7.87 -45.90 -12.14
C ASP A 745 7.28 -44.58 -12.65
N THR A 746 6.04 -44.64 -13.16
CA THR A 746 5.32 -43.46 -13.64
C THR A 746 4.98 -42.50 -12.49
N VAL A 747 4.60 -43.03 -11.32
CA VAL A 747 4.33 -42.23 -10.12
C VAL A 747 5.61 -41.56 -9.61
N ILE A 748 6.74 -42.27 -9.56
CA ILE A 748 8.05 -41.72 -9.16
C ILE A 748 8.45 -40.57 -10.09
N ALA A 749 8.33 -40.77 -11.41
CA ALA A 749 8.63 -39.74 -12.40
C ALA A 749 7.75 -38.48 -12.21
N ALA A 750 6.47 -38.66 -11.87
CA ALA A 750 5.56 -37.55 -11.60
C ALA A 750 5.91 -36.79 -10.30
N ILE A 751 6.30 -37.49 -9.23
CA ILE A 751 6.75 -36.86 -7.97
C ILE A 751 7.99 -36.00 -8.22
N VAL A 752 9.03 -36.58 -8.84
CA VAL A 752 10.29 -35.88 -9.15
C VAL A 752 10.07 -34.67 -10.05
N ARG A 753 9.15 -34.76 -11.01
CA ARG A 753 8.86 -33.67 -11.94
C ARG A 753 8.08 -32.51 -11.31
N HIS A 754 7.17 -32.80 -10.39
CA HIS A 754 6.16 -31.84 -9.94
C HIS A 754 6.31 -31.39 -8.48
N MET A 755 7.12 -32.08 -7.67
CA MET A 755 7.37 -31.70 -6.28
C MET A 755 8.77 -31.12 -6.12
N ASN A 756 8.85 -29.89 -5.63
CA ASN A 756 10.11 -29.30 -5.18
C ASN A 756 10.30 -29.59 -3.68
N PHE A 757 11.26 -30.46 -3.36
CA PHE A 757 11.52 -30.90 -1.99
C PHE A 757 12.15 -29.82 -1.11
N ASP A 758 12.72 -28.76 -1.67
CA ASP A 758 13.31 -27.67 -0.89
C ASP A 758 12.22 -26.79 -0.26
N VAL A 759 11.07 -26.66 -0.94
CA VAL A 759 9.95 -25.81 -0.52
C VAL A 759 8.98 -26.56 0.39
N ILE A 760 8.63 -27.82 0.07
CA ILE A 760 7.60 -28.56 0.82
C ILE A 760 8.09 -29.09 2.18
N LYS A 761 7.26 -28.99 3.23
CA LYS A 761 7.59 -29.50 4.57
C LYS A 761 7.51 -31.02 4.65
N CYS A 762 6.46 -31.63 4.09
CA CYS A 762 6.34 -33.09 4.00
C CYS A 762 5.52 -33.57 2.78
N VAL A 763 5.58 -34.87 2.49
CA VAL A 763 4.88 -35.55 1.39
C VAL A 763 4.01 -36.68 1.94
N LEU A 764 2.70 -36.57 1.79
CA LEU A 764 1.76 -37.60 2.21
C LEU A 764 1.61 -38.67 1.12
N LEU A 765 1.75 -39.95 1.49
CA LEU A 765 1.50 -41.10 0.63
C LEU A 765 0.28 -41.85 1.18
N ALA A 766 -0.84 -41.79 0.46
CA ALA A 766 -2.13 -42.29 0.92
C ALA A 766 -2.71 -43.35 -0.02
N SER A 767 -3.18 -44.48 0.52
CA SER A 767 -3.84 -45.53 -0.26
C SER A 767 -4.78 -46.41 0.57
N PRO A 768 -5.75 -47.07 -0.06
CA PRO A 768 -6.46 -48.19 0.56
C PRO A 768 -5.54 -49.42 0.65
N GLY A 769 -5.53 -50.08 1.80
CA GLY A 769 -4.71 -51.26 2.04
C GLY A 769 -3.20 -50.99 2.01
N PHE A 770 -2.45 -51.88 1.35
CA PHE A 770 -0.98 -51.95 1.42
C PHE A 770 -0.25 -51.33 0.21
N VAL A 771 -0.97 -50.65 -0.69
CA VAL A 771 -0.40 -50.12 -1.94
C VAL A 771 0.66 -49.04 -1.65
N LYS A 772 0.40 -48.14 -0.70
CA LYS A 772 1.35 -47.11 -0.25
C LYS A 772 2.64 -47.69 0.30
N ASP A 773 2.55 -48.81 1.04
CA ASP A 773 3.70 -49.43 1.69
C ASP A 773 4.58 -50.11 0.63
N GLN A 774 3.94 -50.85 -0.30
CA GLN A 774 4.62 -51.43 -1.46
C GLN A 774 5.27 -50.37 -2.36
N PHE A 775 4.57 -49.26 -2.61
CA PHE A 775 5.09 -48.14 -3.38
C PHE A 775 6.28 -47.48 -2.70
N TYR A 776 6.20 -47.24 -1.39
CA TYR A 776 7.27 -46.59 -0.62
C TYR A 776 8.55 -47.41 -0.62
N ASP A 777 8.43 -48.72 -0.40
CA ASP A 777 9.57 -49.64 -0.47
C ASP A 777 10.17 -49.68 -1.88
N TYR A 778 9.32 -49.75 -2.91
CA TYR A 778 9.76 -49.73 -4.30
C TYR A 778 10.46 -48.43 -4.67
N MET A 779 9.90 -47.28 -4.27
CA MET A 779 10.46 -45.95 -4.47
C MET A 779 11.83 -45.82 -3.80
N CYS A 780 11.96 -46.27 -2.54
CA CYS A 780 13.24 -46.25 -1.83
C CYS A 780 14.30 -47.13 -2.51
N GLN A 781 13.92 -48.30 -3.01
CA GLN A 781 14.83 -49.19 -3.74
C GLN A 781 15.25 -48.60 -5.09
N GLN A 782 14.32 -48.00 -5.83
CA GLN A 782 14.62 -47.38 -7.12
C GLN A 782 15.44 -46.10 -6.98
N ALA A 783 15.17 -45.29 -5.96
CA ALA A 783 15.97 -44.08 -5.70
C ALA A 783 17.45 -44.41 -5.46
N VAL A 784 17.75 -45.50 -4.76
CA VAL A 784 19.13 -45.97 -4.56
C VAL A 784 19.73 -46.57 -5.84
N LYS A 785 18.95 -47.34 -6.61
CA LYS A 785 19.43 -47.96 -7.87
C LYS A 785 19.73 -46.94 -8.95
N MET A 786 18.94 -45.87 -9.04
CA MET A 786 19.02 -44.84 -10.08
C MET A 786 19.73 -43.56 -9.61
N ASP A 787 20.27 -43.54 -8.37
CA ASP A 787 20.91 -42.38 -7.73
C ASP A 787 20.06 -41.09 -7.77
N ILE A 788 18.76 -41.21 -7.48
CA ILE A 788 17.84 -40.07 -7.40
C ILE A 788 18.03 -39.37 -6.05
N LYS A 789 18.95 -38.41 -6.01
CA LYS A 789 19.32 -37.67 -4.78
C LYS A 789 18.14 -36.96 -4.12
N GLN A 790 17.24 -36.36 -4.91
CA GLN A 790 16.07 -35.63 -4.40
C GLN A 790 15.18 -36.47 -3.46
N ILE A 791 14.99 -37.76 -3.75
CA ILE A 791 14.20 -38.67 -2.91
C ILE A 791 15.07 -39.23 -1.77
N THR A 792 16.34 -39.50 -2.04
CA THR A 792 17.25 -40.14 -1.08
C THR A 792 17.59 -39.24 0.10
N GLU A 793 17.77 -37.94 -0.14
CA GLU A 793 18.04 -36.93 0.89
C GLU A 793 16.79 -36.56 1.70
N ASN A 794 15.60 -36.66 1.09
CA ASN A 794 14.33 -36.24 1.69
C ASN A 794 13.44 -37.39 2.19
N LYS A 795 14.00 -38.58 2.48
CA LYS A 795 13.22 -39.74 2.95
C LYS A 795 12.37 -39.45 4.20
N ALA A 796 12.89 -38.65 5.13
CA ALA A 796 12.20 -38.28 6.36
C ALA A 796 10.93 -37.44 6.13
N LYS A 797 10.79 -36.81 4.95
CA LYS A 797 9.62 -36.01 4.59
C LYS A 797 8.42 -36.84 4.18
N PHE A 798 8.59 -38.12 3.84
CA PHE A 798 7.48 -38.98 3.39
C PHE A 798 6.70 -39.56 4.56
N VAL A 799 5.38 -39.39 4.56
CA VAL A 799 4.48 -39.87 5.61
C VAL A 799 3.41 -40.78 5.01
N LEU A 800 3.34 -42.01 5.51
CA LEU A 800 2.39 -43.02 5.04
C LEU A 800 1.05 -42.87 5.78
N CYS A 801 -0.04 -42.74 5.02
CA CYS A 801 -1.37 -42.44 5.55
C CYS A 801 -2.41 -43.44 5.02
N HIS A 802 -3.44 -43.76 5.80
CA HIS A 802 -4.57 -44.54 5.28
C HIS A 802 -5.49 -43.63 4.46
N ALA A 803 -6.06 -44.17 3.37
CA ALA A 803 -7.13 -43.51 2.62
C ALA A 803 -8.14 -44.55 2.14
N SER A 804 -9.41 -44.21 2.18
CA SER A 804 -10.50 -45.04 1.65
C SER A 804 -10.44 -45.28 0.14
N SER A 805 -9.90 -44.33 -0.64
CA SER A 805 -9.78 -44.46 -2.11
C SER A 805 -8.55 -43.74 -2.70
N GLY A 806 -8.24 -44.01 -3.98
CA GLY A 806 -7.14 -43.38 -4.73
C GLY A 806 -7.47 -42.03 -5.40
N PHE A 807 -8.61 -41.42 -5.08
CA PHE A 807 -9.09 -40.19 -5.73
C PHE A 807 -8.90 -38.95 -4.85
N LYS A 808 -9.00 -37.75 -5.46
CA LYS A 808 -8.80 -36.44 -4.79
C LYS A 808 -9.59 -36.29 -3.48
N HIS A 809 -10.84 -36.78 -3.43
CA HIS A 809 -11.70 -36.61 -2.25
C HIS A 809 -11.17 -37.32 -0.99
N SER A 810 -10.38 -38.39 -1.12
CA SER A 810 -9.79 -39.08 0.04
C SER A 810 -8.76 -38.25 0.77
N LEU A 811 -8.22 -37.20 0.12
CA LEU A 811 -7.27 -36.29 0.75
C LEU A 811 -7.91 -35.58 1.96
N LYS A 812 -9.25 -35.41 1.96
CA LYS A 812 -10.03 -34.95 3.11
C LYS A 812 -9.81 -35.84 4.34
N GLU A 813 -9.99 -37.14 4.16
CA GLU A 813 -9.86 -38.14 5.23
C GLU A 813 -8.44 -38.14 5.79
N VAL A 814 -7.46 -38.08 4.89
CA VAL A 814 -6.03 -38.05 5.25
C VAL A 814 -5.68 -36.83 6.10
N LEU A 815 -6.18 -35.64 5.76
CA LEU A 815 -5.93 -34.41 6.51
C LEU A 815 -6.70 -34.32 7.84
N ALA A 816 -7.76 -35.13 8.00
CA ALA A 816 -8.56 -35.21 9.21
C ALA A 816 -8.02 -36.21 10.24
N ASP A 817 -7.04 -37.04 9.89
CA ASP A 817 -6.46 -38.04 10.79
C ASP A 817 -5.78 -37.36 12.01
N PRO A 818 -6.20 -37.65 13.25
CA PRO A 818 -5.64 -37.07 14.47
C PRO A 818 -4.13 -37.24 14.62
N LEU A 819 -3.58 -38.36 14.11
CA LEU A 819 -2.15 -38.63 14.19
C LEU A 819 -1.34 -37.67 13.29
N LEU A 820 -1.91 -37.29 12.14
CA LEU A 820 -1.32 -36.32 11.21
C LEU A 820 -1.52 -34.88 11.66
N GLN A 821 -2.69 -34.55 12.24
CA GLN A 821 -2.99 -33.22 12.78
C GLN A 821 -1.94 -32.75 13.80
N SER A 822 -1.42 -33.65 14.64
CA SER A 822 -0.35 -33.30 15.60
C SER A 822 0.98 -32.87 14.94
N ARG A 823 1.27 -33.39 13.74
CA ARG A 823 2.48 -33.03 12.97
C ARG A 823 2.26 -31.90 11.98
N LEU A 824 1.01 -31.63 11.62
CA LEU A 824 0.58 -30.60 10.68
C LEU A 824 -0.09 -29.41 11.38
N ALA A 825 0.05 -29.30 12.71
CA ALA A 825 -0.68 -28.35 13.56
C ALA A 825 -0.50 -26.88 13.13
N ASP A 826 0.64 -26.57 12.52
CA ASP A 826 0.99 -25.23 12.08
C ASP A 826 0.52 -24.91 10.64
N THR A 827 -0.25 -25.80 10.00
CA THR A 827 -0.74 -25.60 8.62
C THR A 827 -2.18 -25.09 8.59
N LYS A 828 -2.44 -24.10 7.75
CA LYS A 828 -3.78 -23.51 7.56
C LYS A 828 -4.80 -24.56 7.13
N ALA A 829 -4.42 -25.45 6.21
CA ALA A 829 -5.28 -26.51 5.68
C ALA A 829 -5.80 -27.46 6.80
N ALA A 830 -4.96 -27.82 7.78
CA ALA A 830 -5.38 -28.67 8.89
C ALA A 830 -6.41 -27.96 9.79
N SER A 831 -6.23 -26.66 10.01
CA SER A 831 -7.13 -25.82 10.81
C SER A 831 -8.52 -25.68 10.17
N GLU A 832 -8.59 -25.55 8.84
CA GLU A 832 -9.84 -25.47 8.08
C GLU A 832 -10.61 -26.78 8.13
N VAL A 833 -9.93 -27.90 7.92
CA VAL A 833 -10.53 -29.24 8.00
C VAL A 833 -11.09 -29.50 9.40
N LYS A 834 -10.36 -29.09 10.45
CA LYS A 834 -10.81 -29.21 11.85
C LYS A 834 -12.07 -28.38 12.13
N ALA A 835 -12.14 -27.16 11.62
CA ALA A 835 -13.31 -26.30 11.78
C ALA A 835 -14.56 -26.92 11.12
N LEU A 836 -14.42 -27.42 9.89
CA LEU A 836 -15.51 -28.09 9.16
C LEU A 836 -15.95 -29.39 9.85
N GLN A 837 -14.99 -30.19 10.36
CA GLN A 837 -15.30 -31.40 11.13
C GLN A 837 -16.01 -31.08 12.44
N SER A 838 -15.62 -30.00 13.12
CA SER A 838 -16.30 -29.52 14.33
C SER A 838 -17.75 -29.13 14.02
N PHE A 839 -17.99 -28.45 12.89
CA PHE A 839 -19.33 -28.13 12.43
C PHE A 839 -20.18 -29.39 12.17
N TYR A 840 -19.67 -30.37 11.41
CA TYR A 840 -20.41 -31.63 11.19
C TYR A 840 -20.65 -32.42 12.49
N THR A 841 -19.69 -32.39 13.42
CA THR A 841 -19.85 -33.04 14.73
C THR A 841 -20.96 -32.36 15.54
N MET A 842 -21.01 -31.02 15.52
CA MET A 842 -22.08 -30.27 16.19
C MET A 842 -23.44 -30.54 15.55
N LEU A 843 -23.53 -30.60 14.22
CA LEU A 843 -24.77 -30.94 13.52
C LEU A 843 -25.32 -32.33 13.91
N GLN A 844 -24.45 -33.28 14.23
CA GLN A 844 -24.84 -34.63 14.68
C GLN A 844 -25.18 -34.72 16.17
N THR A 845 -24.52 -33.92 17.01
CA THR A 845 -24.62 -34.01 18.48
C THR A 845 -25.65 -33.04 19.05
N GLU A 846 -25.67 -31.80 18.58
CA GLU A 846 -26.55 -30.72 19.02
C GLU A 846 -26.99 -29.88 17.79
N PRO A 847 -28.02 -30.32 17.03
CA PRO A 847 -28.42 -29.68 15.78
C PRO A 847 -28.81 -28.21 15.95
N ALA A 848 -29.43 -27.86 17.10
CA ALA A 848 -29.80 -26.49 17.45
C ALA A 848 -28.61 -25.51 17.63
N LYS A 849 -27.35 -25.97 17.50
CA LYS A 849 -26.14 -25.11 17.56
C LYS A 849 -25.39 -24.98 16.23
N ALA A 850 -25.80 -25.69 15.18
CA ALA A 850 -25.09 -25.67 13.91
C ALA A 850 -26.06 -25.42 12.76
N PHE A 851 -25.95 -24.26 12.11
CA PHE A 851 -26.83 -23.87 11.00
C PHE A 851 -26.02 -23.56 9.74
N TYR A 852 -26.63 -23.80 8.58
CA TYR A 852 -26.11 -23.41 7.27
C TYR A 852 -27.18 -22.68 6.46
N GLY A 853 -26.76 -21.96 5.41
CA GLY A 853 -27.65 -21.09 4.64
C GLY A 853 -27.73 -19.66 5.19
N ILE A 854 -27.81 -18.70 4.27
CA ILE A 854 -27.68 -17.27 4.61
C ILE A 854 -28.76 -16.78 5.56
N ASN A 855 -30.02 -17.19 5.36
CA ASN A 855 -31.15 -16.71 6.16
C ASN A 855 -31.04 -17.16 7.63
N HIS A 856 -30.67 -18.41 7.89
CA HIS A 856 -30.47 -18.92 9.25
C HIS A 856 -29.28 -18.26 9.94
N VAL A 857 -28.18 -18.06 9.20
CA VAL A 857 -26.96 -17.44 9.74
C VAL A 857 -27.21 -15.95 10.05
N GLU A 858 -27.97 -15.23 9.25
CA GLU A 858 -28.34 -13.84 9.55
C GLU A 858 -29.22 -13.72 10.79
N LYS A 859 -30.25 -14.57 10.92
CA LYS A 859 -31.07 -14.61 12.15
C LYS A 859 -30.22 -14.94 13.39
N ALA A 860 -29.29 -15.89 13.27
CA ALA A 860 -28.36 -16.20 14.36
C ALA A 860 -27.43 -15.01 14.70
N ASN A 861 -27.04 -14.22 13.70
CA ASN A 861 -26.23 -13.01 13.90
C ASN A 861 -27.02 -11.88 14.56
N GLU A 862 -28.30 -11.70 14.20
CA GLU A 862 -29.21 -10.73 14.84
C GLU A 862 -29.37 -11.04 16.35
N CYS A 863 -29.38 -12.32 16.71
CA CYS A 863 -29.39 -12.78 18.10
C CYS A 863 -28.00 -12.81 18.77
N GLN A 864 -26.94 -12.36 18.08
CA GLN A 864 -25.55 -12.37 18.56
C GLN A 864 -25.07 -13.74 19.06
N ALA A 865 -25.59 -14.82 18.46
CA ALA A 865 -25.38 -16.19 18.92
C ALA A 865 -24.15 -16.87 18.29
N ILE A 866 -23.57 -16.29 17.23
CA ILE A 866 -22.51 -16.93 16.44
C ILE A 866 -21.18 -16.95 17.21
N ASP A 867 -20.60 -18.14 17.34
CA ASP A 867 -19.25 -18.36 17.88
C ASP A 867 -18.22 -18.44 16.74
N LEU A 868 -18.49 -19.28 15.73
CA LEU A 868 -17.63 -19.50 14.59
C LEU A 868 -18.44 -19.40 13.28
N LEU A 869 -18.08 -18.46 12.42
CA LEU A 869 -18.62 -18.32 11.07
C LEU A 869 -17.67 -18.96 10.05
N LEU A 870 -18.21 -19.87 9.23
CA LEU A 870 -17.53 -20.50 8.11
C LEU A 870 -18.10 -19.92 6.81
N ILE A 871 -17.25 -19.31 5.99
CA ILE A 871 -17.71 -18.69 4.74
C ILE A 871 -16.73 -18.93 3.59
N SER A 872 -17.27 -19.30 2.43
CA SER A 872 -16.49 -19.54 1.20
C SER A 872 -16.12 -18.23 0.49
N ASP A 873 -14.89 -18.16 -0.03
CA ASP A 873 -14.39 -17.00 -0.77
C ASP A 873 -15.16 -16.70 -2.06
N LYS A 874 -15.83 -17.73 -2.62
CA LYS A 874 -16.65 -17.64 -3.83
C LYS A 874 -17.83 -16.69 -3.67
N LEU A 875 -18.41 -16.59 -2.47
CA LEU A 875 -19.58 -15.74 -2.21
C LEU A 875 -19.26 -14.25 -2.33
N PHE A 876 -18.03 -13.85 -1.98
CA PHE A 876 -17.56 -12.47 -2.17
C PHE A 876 -17.29 -12.13 -3.64
N ARG A 877 -17.35 -13.12 -4.54
CA ARG A 877 -17.26 -12.94 -5.99
C ARG A 877 -18.61 -12.95 -6.70
N SER A 878 -19.73 -12.93 -5.98
CA SER A 878 -21.06 -12.82 -6.62
C SER A 878 -21.07 -11.65 -7.63
N PRO A 879 -21.63 -11.84 -8.84
CA PRO A 879 -21.74 -10.77 -9.82
C PRO A 879 -22.64 -9.64 -9.33
N LYS A 880 -23.56 -9.91 -8.38
CA LYS A 880 -24.45 -8.92 -7.77
C LYS A 880 -23.70 -8.15 -6.67
N PRO A 881 -23.57 -6.81 -6.78
CA PRO A 881 -22.91 -6.00 -5.77
C PRO A 881 -23.56 -6.05 -4.38
N ASP A 882 -24.87 -6.19 -4.32
CA ASP A 882 -25.61 -6.19 -3.05
C ASP A 882 -25.40 -7.48 -2.24
N ASP A 883 -25.35 -8.64 -2.89
CA ASP A 883 -25.01 -9.92 -2.23
C ASP A 883 -23.63 -9.84 -1.58
N ARG A 884 -22.63 -9.29 -2.29
CA ARG A 884 -21.28 -9.13 -1.73
C ARG A 884 -21.28 -8.24 -0.50
N ARG A 885 -22.00 -7.11 -0.54
CA ARG A 885 -22.14 -6.21 0.61
C ARG A 885 -22.87 -6.89 1.77
N ARG A 886 -23.85 -7.75 1.49
CA ARG A 886 -24.58 -8.56 2.49
C ARG A 886 -23.61 -9.46 3.25
N TYR A 887 -22.79 -10.26 2.54
CA TYR A 887 -21.80 -11.14 3.17
C TYR A 887 -20.68 -10.39 3.91
N VAL A 888 -20.18 -9.26 3.37
CA VAL A 888 -19.18 -8.43 4.07
C VAL A 888 -19.74 -7.87 5.37
N ARG A 889 -20.97 -7.35 5.37
CA ARG A 889 -21.63 -6.85 6.60
C ARG A 889 -21.83 -7.96 7.63
N LEU A 890 -22.17 -9.17 7.19
CA LEU A 890 -22.30 -10.33 8.08
C LEU A 890 -20.95 -10.63 8.76
N VAL A 891 -19.85 -10.67 7.99
CA VAL A 891 -18.50 -10.90 8.53
C VAL A 891 -18.12 -9.81 9.53
N ASP A 892 -18.30 -8.55 9.18
CA ASP A 892 -17.98 -7.42 10.06
C ASP A 892 -18.82 -7.46 11.34
N SER A 893 -20.11 -7.75 11.23
CA SER A 893 -21.01 -7.84 12.38
C SER A 893 -20.66 -8.99 13.33
N VAL A 894 -20.31 -10.17 12.81
CA VAL A 894 -19.86 -11.31 13.65
C VAL A 894 -18.57 -10.96 14.40
N ARG A 895 -17.63 -10.26 13.75
CA ARG A 895 -16.39 -9.80 14.39
C ARG A 895 -16.65 -8.78 15.49
N GLU A 896 -17.54 -7.82 15.25
CA GLU A 896 -17.96 -6.83 16.25
C GLU A 896 -18.62 -7.50 17.48
N ASN A 897 -19.35 -8.60 17.26
CA ASN A 897 -19.96 -9.42 18.32
C ASN A 897 -18.97 -10.39 19.01
N GLY A 898 -17.68 -10.35 18.64
CA GLY A 898 -16.61 -11.17 19.20
C GLY A 898 -16.61 -12.63 18.74
N GLY A 899 -17.29 -12.95 17.63
CA GLY A 899 -17.23 -14.27 17.00
C GLY A 899 -16.00 -14.43 16.11
N GLU A 900 -15.50 -15.65 15.98
CA GLU A 900 -14.40 -15.99 15.06
C GLU A 900 -14.95 -16.18 13.65
N VAL A 901 -14.27 -15.63 12.64
CA VAL A 901 -14.64 -15.81 11.23
C VAL A 901 -13.52 -16.52 10.50
N ARG A 902 -13.83 -17.59 9.78
CA ARG A 902 -12.89 -18.33 8.93
C ARG A 902 -13.33 -18.33 7.47
N LEU A 903 -12.44 -17.78 6.64
CA LEU A 903 -12.60 -17.74 5.19
C LEU A 903 -12.01 -19.01 4.57
N PHE A 904 -12.83 -19.78 3.86
CA PHE A 904 -12.44 -20.99 3.15
C PHE A 904 -12.20 -20.68 1.68
N SER A 905 -11.16 -21.27 1.09
CA SER A 905 -10.98 -21.14 -0.35
C SER A 905 -11.75 -22.20 -1.12
N SER A 906 -12.51 -21.76 -2.13
CA SER A 906 -13.29 -22.62 -3.02
C SER A 906 -12.44 -23.59 -3.86
N LEU A 907 -11.14 -23.35 -4.03
CA LEU A 907 -10.21 -24.27 -4.69
C LEU A 907 -9.58 -25.30 -3.74
N HIS A 908 -9.92 -25.25 -2.45
CA HIS A 908 -9.48 -26.21 -1.46
C HIS A 908 -10.58 -27.25 -1.17
N VAL A 909 -10.19 -28.46 -0.75
CA VAL A 909 -11.13 -29.58 -0.53
C VAL A 909 -12.15 -29.29 0.59
N SER A 910 -11.75 -28.48 1.59
CA SER A 910 -12.65 -27.99 2.66
C SER A 910 -13.70 -27.00 2.10
N GLY A 911 -13.28 -26.06 1.25
CA GLY A 911 -14.17 -25.08 0.63
C GLY A 911 -15.16 -25.70 -0.35
N GLU A 912 -14.75 -26.70 -1.14
CA GLU A 912 -15.67 -27.45 -2.03
C GLU A 912 -16.86 -28.07 -1.26
N GLN A 913 -16.67 -28.46 0.01
CA GLN A 913 -17.74 -29.01 0.85
C GLN A 913 -18.62 -27.93 1.46
N LEU A 914 -18.01 -26.83 1.89
CA LEU A 914 -18.78 -25.69 2.38
C LEU A 914 -19.67 -25.12 1.26
N ASP A 915 -19.19 -25.08 0.03
CA ASP A 915 -19.95 -24.68 -1.16
C ASP A 915 -21.15 -25.60 -1.43
N GLN A 916 -21.06 -26.90 -1.11
CA GLN A 916 -22.21 -27.82 -1.18
C GLN A 916 -23.26 -27.52 -0.11
N LEU A 917 -22.87 -26.85 0.99
CA LEU A 917 -23.73 -26.36 2.04
C LEU A 917 -24.03 -24.86 1.86
N THR A 918 -24.35 -24.42 0.64
CA THR A 918 -24.63 -23.02 0.25
C THR A 918 -23.45 -22.04 0.34
N GLY A 919 -22.31 -22.46 0.87
CA GLY A 919 -21.11 -21.63 1.04
C GLY A 919 -21.04 -20.84 2.36
N VAL A 920 -22.09 -20.87 3.20
CA VAL A 920 -22.12 -20.23 4.53
C VAL A 920 -22.65 -21.17 5.58
N ALA A 921 -21.93 -21.29 6.69
CA ALA A 921 -22.34 -22.04 7.88
C ALA A 921 -21.86 -21.36 9.17
N ALA A 922 -22.54 -21.62 10.29
CA ALA A 922 -22.19 -21.06 11.59
C ALA A 922 -22.36 -22.09 12.71
N ILE A 923 -21.44 -22.03 13.69
CA ILE A 923 -21.56 -22.69 14.99
C ILE A 923 -21.94 -21.63 16.04
N LEU A 924 -22.95 -21.92 16.85
CA LEU A 924 -23.49 -21.00 17.84
C LEU A 924 -22.97 -21.27 19.25
N ARG A 925 -22.87 -20.21 20.06
CA ARG A 925 -22.49 -20.25 21.48
C ARG A 925 -23.55 -20.96 22.33
N PHE A 926 -24.82 -20.79 21.98
CA PHE A 926 -25.98 -21.35 22.66
C PHE A 926 -27.00 -21.89 21.64
N PRO A 927 -27.80 -22.91 22.01
CA PRO A 927 -28.74 -23.52 21.09
C PRO A 927 -29.94 -22.60 20.79
N MET A 928 -30.40 -22.59 19.55
CA MET A 928 -31.57 -21.83 19.08
C MET A 928 -32.59 -22.80 18.47
N GLN A 929 -33.63 -23.17 19.23
CA GLN A 929 -34.66 -24.13 18.80
C GLN A 929 -35.59 -23.53 17.73
N ASP A 930 -35.85 -22.22 17.78
CA ASP A 930 -36.76 -21.54 16.85
C ASP A 930 -36.29 -21.55 15.38
N LEU A 931 -34.98 -21.78 15.15
CA LEU A 931 -34.39 -21.89 13.81
C LEU A 931 -34.39 -23.33 13.28
N GLU A 932 -34.65 -24.33 14.12
CA GLU A 932 -34.67 -25.75 13.74
C GLU A 932 -35.97 -26.11 12.98
N ASP A 933 -37.06 -25.40 13.26
CA ASP A 933 -38.39 -25.63 12.70
C ASP A 933 -38.65 -24.91 11.36
N GLU A 934 -37.74 -24.02 10.92
CA GLU A 934 -37.85 -23.36 9.62
C GLU A 934 -37.21 -24.22 8.49
N PRO A 935 -37.92 -24.45 7.37
CA PRO A 935 -37.34 -25.18 6.26
C PRO A 935 -36.18 -24.39 5.63
N TYR A 936 -35.10 -25.10 5.29
CA TYR A 936 -34.05 -24.57 4.42
C TYR A 936 -34.66 -24.28 3.05
N GLU A 937 -35.06 -23.03 2.79
CA GLU A 937 -35.45 -22.60 1.45
C GLU A 937 -34.18 -22.54 0.58
N ASP A 938 -34.07 -23.47 -0.38
CA ASP A 938 -33.08 -23.39 -1.44
C ASP A 938 -33.42 -22.20 -2.34
N ASP A 939 -32.56 -21.18 -2.31
CA ASP A 939 -32.66 -19.94 -3.10
C ASP A 939 -32.39 -20.16 -4.62
N ASP A 940 -32.63 -21.38 -5.13
CA ASP A 940 -32.42 -21.75 -6.54
C ASP A 940 -33.56 -21.27 -7.47
N SER A 941 -34.48 -20.45 -6.97
CA SER A 941 -35.55 -19.84 -7.77
C SER A 941 -35.14 -18.50 -8.44
N SER A 942 -33.93 -18.42 -9.00
CA SER A 942 -33.55 -17.30 -9.88
C SER A 942 -32.89 -17.77 -11.18
N SER A 943 -33.51 -18.73 -11.85
CA SER A 943 -33.39 -18.89 -13.30
C SER A 943 -34.48 -18.06 -13.99
N ASP A 944 -34.17 -16.79 -14.28
CA ASP A 944 -34.64 -16.01 -15.44
C ASP A 944 -33.79 -14.74 -15.62
#